data_AF-A0A1Y0CL27-F1
#
_entry.id   AF-A0A1Y0CL27-F1
#
_cell.length_a   1.000
_cell.length_b   1.000
_cell.length_c   1.000
_cell.angle_alpha   90.00
_cell.angle_beta   90.00
_cell.angle_gamma   90.00
#
_symmetry.space_group_name_H-M   'P 1'
#
loop_
_entity.id
_entity.type
_entity.pdbx_description
1 polymer ?
#
loop_
_entity_poly.entity_id
_entity_poly.type
_entity_poly.pdbx_seq_one_letter_code
_entity_poly.pdbx_strand_id
1 'polypeptide(L)'
;MKIKVKIKHIVLSGVALILFLPIFFYLIQPQFTIYMAKQQMVNGEQMGKEGIQEVLDNEKIFTEQRYALIREFMMGDSYTMEYDVYVGTTSTHWSDPQESKLKFSIQERLPYLLEYVEEGPTDGYMESAAGEVADYYNQKGEWQKGNRVLQTALDRGNKTYFRSELAFKQIDLAAQNEKYDLALKYIEDYTANVSADDYTKEKVDRIKNGLNSDSVNIVRGKVLLKSDGETPMDGVGVFLRDKNNLHYSIGAYEQYQSVTNKNGEYVFKNVPTGSYQLGFGFTFDQIDGYTLAMPADPWVEVKGEDVVAQDSVINPLIDIHQPVNSEEITDNQLHFSWEPVEEAAYYSISVGREVEGGSVSHGLKSGIKSTELTVPVEDLYFSQGVIQFTEESDGKGIDYSSVLGFADPNGRFFWNVEAYDEKGNLITQSQGYRLGADTFGNLPTFYLKNRELTKADRVLLKNKPDEALDMYKQNYAKNPNDLHSLLMISKIIGVEESVFNKSTKDLAIPYLEVLAEKAPNEILFLDILQYYYEKEDWQTYKKWYERFEGIKGDILNEYIEGTHAMALLNQEKYEEAKSQFRLVMEQGYSHEHIGDWLALELFLGDPFDYVLELAQEHPEQGIYDVRVDWELLIKNLQSEEGQFDGYREELEEVIGWHFKEENERLEDWLKTTTKIELKRFIEHLRK
;
A
#
# COMPACT_ATOMS: atom_id res chain seq x y z
N MET A 1 -21.39 -14.27 73.09
CA MET A 1 -22.21 -15.29 72.40
C MET A 1 -21.39 -16.58 72.31
N LYS A 2 -21.82 -17.70 72.92
CA LYS A 2 -21.09 -18.98 72.92
C LYS A 2 -21.68 -19.89 71.84
N ILE A 3 -20.96 -20.10 70.74
CA ILE A 3 -21.41 -21.00 69.66
C ILE A 3 -21.06 -22.44 70.05
N LYS A 4 -22.07 -23.31 70.18
CA LYS A 4 -21.88 -24.75 70.43
C LYS A 4 -21.89 -25.50 69.09
N VAL A 5 -20.72 -25.85 68.57
CA VAL A 5 -20.61 -26.67 67.35
C VAL A 5 -20.72 -28.16 67.72
N LYS A 6 -21.63 -28.89 67.06
CA LYS A 6 -21.76 -30.34 67.25
C LYS A 6 -20.63 -31.05 66.49
N ILE A 7 -20.01 -32.08 67.10
CA ILE A 7 -18.88 -32.85 66.54
C ILE A 7 -19.15 -33.30 65.09
N LYS A 8 -20.39 -33.70 64.77
CA LYS A 8 -20.78 -34.09 63.41
C LYS A 8 -20.55 -33.01 62.33
N HIS A 9 -20.66 -31.72 62.69
CA HIS A 9 -20.41 -30.63 61.76
C HIS A 9 -18.92 -30.42 61.53
N ILE A 10 -18.08 -30.65 62.55
CA ILE A 10 -16.61 -30.60 62.41
C ILE A 10 -16.14 -31.74 61.49
N VAL A 11 -16.64 -32.96 61.69
CA VAL A 11 -16.32 -34.10 60.83
C VAL A 11 -16.79 -33.85 59.39
N LEU A 12 -18.00 -33.32 59.20
CA LEU A 12 -18.53 -33.00 57.88
C LEU A 12 -17.72 -31.90 57.18
N SER A 13 -17.34 -30.84 57.90
CA SER A 13 -16.48 -29.78 57.37
C SER A 13 -15.08 -30.29 57.02
N GLY A 14 -14.51 -31.19 57.83
CA GLY A 14 -13.21 -31.81 57.54
C GLY A 14 -13.26 -32.67 56.27
N VAL A 15 -14.30 -33.51 56.12
CA VAL A 15 -14.49 -34.32 54.90
C VAL A 15 -14.75 -33.44 53.68
N ALA A 16 -15.58 -32.41 53.81
CA ALA A 16 -15.84 -31.46 52.72
C ALA A 16 -14.56 -30.73 52.28
N LEU A 17 -13.72 -30.31 53.23
CA LEU A 17 -12.43 -29.69 52.92
C LEU A 17 -11.50 -30.67 52.18
N ILE A 18 -11.39 -31.92 52.65
CA ILE A 18 -10.57 -32.94 52.00
C ILE A 18 -11.06 -33.25 50.58
N LEU A 19 -12.38 -33.30 50.37
CA LEU A 19 -12.96 -33.49 49.03
C LEU A 19 -12.81 -32.24 48.14
N PHE A 20 -12.75 -31.04 48.73
CA PHE A 20 -12.55 -29.80 48.00
C PHE A 20 -11.10 -29.62 47.55
N LEU A 21 -10.10 -30.09 48.32
CA LEU A 21 -8.68 -29.89 47.98
C LEU A 21 -8.31 -30.40 46.57
N PRO A 22 -8.70 -31.61 46.12
CA PRO A 22 -8.46 -32.03 44.74
C PRO A 22 -9.15 -31.13 43.71
N ILE A 23 -10.40 -30.75 43.93
CA ILE A 23 -11.14 -29.83 43.03
C ILE A 23 -10.41 -28.49 42.95
N PHE A 24 -9.97 -27.97 44.09
CA PHE A 24 -9.25 -26.71 44.16
C PHE A 24 -7.92 -26.78 43.42
N PHE A 25 -7.09 -27.80 43.70
CA PHE A 25 -5.75 -27.92 43.12
C PHE A 25 -5.75 -28.32 41.63
N TYR A 26 -6.76 -29.08 41.16
CA TYR A 26 -6.81 -29.57 39.78
C TYR A 26 -7.76 -28.78 38.87
N LEU A 27 -8.73 -28.03 39.41
CA LEU A 27 -9.68 -27.26 38.60
C LEU A 27 -9.59 -25.75 38.83
N ILE A 28 -9.51 -25.30 40.09
CA ILE A 28 -9.64 -23.86 40.41
C ILE A 28 -8.28 -23.16 40.30
N GLN A 29 -7.25 -23.70 40.96
CA GLN A 29 -5.92 -23.09 40.99
C GLN A 29 -5.34 -22.92 39.58
N PRO A 30 -5.36 -23.93 38.68
CA PRO A 30 -4.78 -23.75 37.34
C PRO A 30 -5.51 -22.66 36.53
N GLN A 31 -6.84 -22.57 36.64
CA GLN A 31 -7.62 -21.53 35.97
C GLN A 31 -7.31 -20.14 36.50
N PHE A 32 -7.10 -20.01 37.81
CA PHE A 32 -6.68 -18.75 38.42
C PHE A 32 -5.27 -18.35 37.96
N THR A 33 -4.31 -19.29 37.91
CA THR A 33 -2.96 -19.04 37.40
C THR A 33 -2.99 -18.60 35.93
N ILE A 34 -3.75 -19.30 35.09
CA ILE A 34 -3.94 -18.92 33.68
C ILE A 34 -4.52 -17.51 33.59
N TYR A 35 -5.60 -17.21 34.30
CA TYR A 35 -6.23 -15.89 34.28
C TYR A 35 -5.26 -14.77 34.68
N MET A 36 -4.49 -14.98 35.76
CA MET A 36 -3.50 -14.00 36.22
C MET A 36 -2.38 -13.83 35.18
N ALA A 37 -1.84 -14.92 34.65
CA ALA A 37 -0.79 -14.88 33.64
C ALA A 37 -1.26 -14.13 32.37
N LYS A 38 -2.50 -14.36 31.93
CA LYS A 38 -3.12 -13.62 30.81
C LYS A 38 -3.21 -12.13 31.07
N GLN A 39 -3.71 -11.73 32.25
CA GLN A 39 -3.80 -10.31 32.61
C GLN A 39 -2.42 -9.65 32.67
N GLN A 40 -1.43 -10.36 33.19
CA GLN A 40 -0.05 -9.89 33.23
C GLN A 40 0.56 -9.75 31.83
N MET A 41 0.29 -10.68 30.91
CA MET A 41 0.71 -10.55 29.51
C MET A 41 0.07 -9.36 28.81
N VAL A 42 -1.24 -9.13 29.00
CA VAL A 42 -1.95 -7.95 28.48
C VAL A 42 -1.34 -6.64 28.99
N ASN A 43 -0.81 -6.65 30.21
CA ASN A 43 -0.12 -5.49 30.79
C ASN A 43 1.36 -5.36 30.33
N GLY A 44 1.87 -6.28 29.51
CA GLY A 44 3.29 -6.31 29.13
C GLY A 44 4.23 -6.69 30.28
N GLU A 45 3.76 -7.47 31.26
CA GLU A 45 4.58 -7.94 32.38
C GLU A 45 5.25 -9.28 32.06
N GLN A 46 6.58 -9.35 32.19
CA GLN A 46 7.38 -10.57 31.96
C GLN A 46 6.89 -11.78 32.79
N MET A 47 6.36 -11.54 33.99
CA MET A 47 5.78 -12.58 34.85
C MET A 47 4.60 -13.30 34.18
N GLY A 48 3.87 -12.64 33.29
CA GLY A 48 2.78 -13.27 32.55
C GLY A 48 3.29 -14.38 31.63
N LYS A 49 4.39 -14.14 30.91
CA LYS A 49 5.04 -15.12 30.04
C LYS A 49 5.58 -16.31 30.82
N GLU A 50 6.28 -16.04 31.93
CA GLU A 50 6.77 -17.07 32.84
C GLU A 50 5.62 -17.91 33.42
N GLY A 51 4.50 -17.26 33.76
CA GLY A 51 3.30 -17.93 34.28
C GLY A 51 2.61 -18.83 33.25
N ILE A 52 2.50 -18.39 31.98
CA ILE A 52 1.99 -19.24 30.91
C ILE A 52 2.92 -20.43 30.66
N GLN A 53 4.23 -20.20 30.64
CA GLN A 53 5.21 -21.26 30.46
C GLN A 53 5.16 -22.28 31.61
N GLU A 54 5.08 -21.82 32.87
CA GLU A 54 4.94 -22.71 34.04
C GLU A 54 3.67 -23.57 33.93
N VAL A 55 2.56 -22.99 33.49
CA VAL A 55 1.30 -23.73 33.29
C VAL A 55 1.44 -24.77 32.17
N LEU A 56 2.13 -24.44 31.08
CA LEU A 56 2.43 -25.36 29.98
C LEU A 56 3.53 -26.38 30.33
N ASP A 57 4.37 -26.16 31.34
CA ASP A 57 5.33 -27.18 31.78
C ASP A 57 4.72 -28.12 32.84
N ASN A 58 3.53 -27.77 33.36
CA ASN A 58 2.88 -28.49 34.44
C ASN A 58 1.75 -29.41 33.92
N GLU A 59 1.87 -30.71 34.17
CA GLU A 59 0.88 -31.74 33.77
C GLU A 59 -0.49 -31.64 34.51
N LYS A 60 -0.76 -30.55 35.22
CA LYS A 60 -1.97 -30.37 36.03
C LYS A 60 -3.15 -29.75 35.28
N ILE A 61 -2.99 -29.38 34.01
CA ILE A 61 -4.08 -28.88 33.16
C ILE A 61 -4.60 -29.98 32.24
N PHE A 62 -5.86 -29.86 31.81
CA PHE A 62 -6.43 -30.77 30.82
C PHE A 62 -5.75 -30.61 29.46
N THR A 63 -5.65 -31.68 28.69
CA THR A 63 -5.07 -31.71 27.35
C THR A 63 -5.71 -30.67 26.42
N GLU A 64 -7.02 -30.50 26.47
CA GLU A 64 -7.74 -29.50 25.67
C GLU A 64 -7.37 -28.07 26.08
N GLN A 65 -7.17 -27.83 27.38
CA GLN A 65 -6.74 -26.52 27.89
C GLN A 65 -5.29 -26.23 27.51
N ARG A 66 -4.44 -27.25 27.57
CA ARG A 66 -3.05 -27.16 27.14
C ARG A 66 -2.97 -26.73 25.67
N TYR A 67 -3.66 -27.45 24.78
CA TYR A 67 -3.64 -27.10 23.37
C TYR A 67 -4.34 -25.77 23.06
N ALA A 68 -5.34 -25.36 23.84
CA ALA A 68 -5.90 -24.02 23.75
C ALA A 68 -4.87 -22.93 24.12
N LEU A 69 -4.08 -23.14 25.18
CA LEU A 69 -3.01 -22.22 25.56
C LEU A 69 -1.86 -22.20 24.53
N ILE A 70 -1.48 -23.35 23.98
CA ILE A 70 -0.49 -23.41 22.90
C ILE A 70 -1.01 -22.63 21.69
N ARG A 71 -2.28 -22.83 21.29
CA ARG A 71 -2.88 -22.06 20.20
C ARG A 71 -2.91 -20.56 20.47
N GLU A 72 -3.19 -20.16 21.70
CA GLU A 72 -3.36 -18.76 22.07
C GLU A 72 -2.01 -18.03 22.22
N PHE A 73 -1.00 -18.67 22.81
CA PHE A 73 0.25 -17.99 23.18
C PHE A 73 1.48 -18.44 22.39
N MET A 74 1.44 -19.63 21.79
CA MET A 74 2.55 -20.17 21.00
C MET A 74 2.26 -20.08 19.50
N MET A 75 0.99 -20.13 19.10
CA MET A 75 0.56 -20.04 17.70
C MET A 75 -0.34 -18.84 17.41
N GLY A 76 -0.80 -18.13 18.46
CA GLY A 76 -1.90 -17.15 18.37
C GLY A 76 -1.59 -15.96 17.48
N ASP A 77 -0.31 -15.78 17.17
CA ASP A 77 0.21 -14.75 16.28
C ASP A 77 0.93 -15.33 15.04
N SER A 78 0.82 -16.64 14.74
CA SER A 78 1.49 -17.22 13.57
C SER A 78 0.97 -16.67 12.24
N TYR A 79 -0.21 -16.01 12.25
CA TYR A 79 -0.76 -15.27 11.12
C TYR A 79 -0.52 -13.76 11.23
N THR A 80 -0.21 -13.24 12.42
CA THR A 80 0.09 -11.83 12.70
C THR A 80 1.56 -11.70 13.04
N MET A 81 2.35 -11.56 11.98
CA MET A 81 3.42 -10.59 11.95
C MET A 81 4.57 -10.81 12.96
N GLU A 82 5.63 -11.53 12.54
CA GLU A 82 6.92 -11.58 13.26
C GLU A 82 7.46 -10.17 13.54
N TYR A 83 7.11 -9.23 12.68
CA TYR A 83 7.53 -7.83 12.72
C TYR A 83 6.40 -6.94 13.26
N ASP A 84 6.75 -5.77 13.78
CA ASP A 84 5.75 -4.84 14.29
C ASP A 84 5.17 -3.95 13.18
N VAL A 85 5.96 -3.73 12.12
CA VAL A 85 5.66 -2.88 10.99
C VAL A 85 6.00 -3.62 9.70
N TYR A 86 5.08 -3.59 8.74
CA TYR A 86 5.27 -4.10 7.40
C TYR A 86 5.13 -2.97 6.40
N VAL A 87 6.16 -2.80 5.58
CA VAL A 87 6.27 -1.74 4.58
C VAL A 87 6.32 -2.36 3.21
N GLY A 88 5.28 -2.13 2.41
CA GLY A 88 5.27 -2.36 0.98
C GLY A 88 5.23 -1.05 0.21
N THR A 89 5.32 -1.17 -1.10
CA THR A 89 5.21 -0.10 -2.09
C THR A 89 3.85 0.62 -2.04
N THR A 90 2.77 -0.15 -1.90
CA THR A 90 1.38 0.36 -1.97
C THR A 90 0.68 0.41 -0.61
N SER A 91 1.26 -0.20 0.42
CA SER A 91 0.65 -0.23 1.74
C SER A 91 1.67 -0.37 2.85
N THR A 92 1.34 0.23 3.99
CA THR A 92 2.01 0.02 5.26
C THR A 92 0.96 -0.48 6.24
N HIS A 93 1.30 -1.47 7.05
CA HIS A 93 0.47 -1.90 8.17
C HIS A 93 1.34 -2.19 9.37
N TRP A 94 0.79 -2.00 10.56
CA TRP A 94 1.49 -2.21 11.81
C TRP A 94 0.59 -2.95 12.80
N SER A 95 1.22 -3.70 13.69
CA SER A 95 0.54 -4.32 14.84
C SER A 95 0.19 -3.26 15.88
N ASP A 96 -0.90 -3.47 16.64
CA ASP A 96 -1.21 -2.61 17.78
C ASP A 96 -0.04 -2.64 18.78
N PRO A 97 0.57 -1.48 19.12
CA PRO A 97 1.66 -1.42 20.09
C PRO A 97 1.29 -1.95 21.47
N GLN A 98 0.00 -2.09 21.80
CA GLN A 98 -0.47 -2.72 23.04
C GLN A 98 -0.51 -4.24 22.95
N GLU A 99 -0.77 -4.81 21.76
CA GLU A 99 -0.72 -6.26 21.53
C GLU A 99 0.73 -6.77 21.39
N SER A 100 1.68 -5.89 21.01
CA SER A 100 3.05 -6.30 20.67
C SER A 100 4.03 -6.51 21.83
N LYS A 101 3.68 -6.16 23.08
CA LYS A 101 4.72 -5.95 24.12
C LYS A 101 5.37 -7.20 24.70
N LEU A 102 4.81 -8.40 24.53
CA LEU A 102 5.38 -9.59 25.14
C LEU A 102 5.15 -10.88 24.35
N LYS A 103 5.96 -11.08 23.31
CA LYS A 103 5.96 -12.27 22.45
C LYS A 103 6.89 -13.37 23.01
N PHE A 104 6.53 -14.63 22.77
CA PHE A 104 7.47 -15.75 22.95
C PHE A 104 8.38 -15.84 21.73
N SER A 105 9.69 -15.94 21.95
CA SER A 105 10.66 -16.20 20.89
C SER A 105 10.42 -17.57 20.28
N ILE A 106 10.78 -17.78 19.02
CA ILE A 106 10.65 -19.09 18.37
C ILE A 106 11.36 -20.19 19.17
N GLN A 107 12.47 -19.90 19.87
CA GLN A 107 13.17 -20.87 20.72
C GLN A 107 12.34 -21.29 21.93
N GLU A 108 11.60 -20.37 22.54
CA GLU A 108 10.70 -20.67 23.66
C GLU A 108 9.46 -21.41 23.18
N ARG A 109 8.97 -21.11 21.96
CA ARG A 109 7.78 -21.75 21.37
C ARG A 109 8.05 -23.14 20.81
N LEU A 110 9.26 -23.38 20.28
CA LEU A 110 9.61 -24.58 19.52
C LEU A 110 9.22 -25.91 20.18
N PRO A 111 9.45 -26.14 21.50
CA PRO A 111 9.03 -27.38 22.15
C PRO A 111 7.51 -27.60 22.07
N TYR A 112 6.72 -26.54 22.26
CA TYR A 112 5.26 -26.59 22.25
C TYR A 112 4.69 -26.71 20.83
N LEU A 113 5.34 -26.08 19.84
CA LEU A 113 4.96 -26.24 18.43
C LEU A 113 5.21 -27.68 17.97
N LEU A 114 6.36 -28.26 18.29
CA LEU A 114 6.67 -29.67 18.00
C LEU A 114 5.67 -30.61 18.67
N GLU A 115 5.40 -30.39 19.96
CA GLU A 115 4.39 -31.16 20.70
C GLU A 115 3.02 -31.10 20.02
N TYR A 116 2.60 -29.91 19.57
CA TYR A 116 1.31 -29.77 18.89
C TYR A 116 1.28 -30.50 17.54
N VAL A 117 2.38 -30.47 16.78
CA VAL A 117 2.50 -31.21 15.52
C VAL A 117 2.49 -32.72 15.74
N GLU A 118 3.02 -33.21 16.86
CA GLU A 118 3.09 -34.64 17.18
C GLU A 118 1.82 -35.18 17.83
N GLU A 119 1.24 -34.42 18.77
CA GLU A 119 0.18 -34.90 19.68
C GLU A 119 -1.08 -34.02 19.67
N GLY A 120 -1.00 -32.79 19.16
CA GLY A 120 -2.10 -31.83 19.13
C GLY A 120 -3.25 -32.17 18.18
N PRO A 121 -4.39 -31.47 18.25
CA PRO A 121 -5.53 -31.72 17.36
C PRO A 121 -5.19 -31.52 15.88
N THR A 122 -5.77 -32.33 15.00
CA THR A 122 -5.59 -32.25 13.53
C THR A 122 -6.48 -31.17 12.91
N ASP A 123 -6.12 -29.92 13.14
CA ASP A 123 -6.76 -28.72 12.60
C ASP A 123 -5.75 -27.75 11.96
N GLY A 124 -6.21 -26.59 11.48
CA GLY A 124 -5.36 -25.62 10.78
C GLY A 124 -4.16 -25.13 11.61
N TYR A 125 -4.27 -25.10 12.94
CA TYR A 125 -3.15 -24.73 13.82
C TYR A 125 -1.99 -25.73 13.76
N MET A 126 -2.26 -27.02 13.50
CA MET A 126 -1.21 -28.03 13.33
C MET A 126 -0.39 -27.74 12.07
N GLU A 127 -1.06 -27.28 11.02
CA GLU A 127 -0.41 -26.88 9.78
C GLU A 127 0.47 -25.65 9.98
N SER A 128 -0.07 -24.59 10.60
CA SER A 128 0.70 -23.38 10.90
C SER A 128 1.95 -23.70 11.71
N ALA A 129 1.80 -24.51 12.77
CA ALA A 129 2.91 -24.94 13.62
C ALA A 129 3.96 -25.76 12.85
N ALA A 130 3.53 -26.68 11.99
CA ALA A 130 4.44 -27.47 11.19
C ALA A 130 5.20 -26.61 10.17
N GLY A 131 4.52 -25.65 9.54
CA GLY A 131 5.13 -24.68 8.62
C GLY A 131 6.17 -23.81 9.31
N GLU A 132 5.82 -23.22 10.45
CA GLU A 132 6.70 -22.34 11.23
C GLU A 132 7.95 -23.07 11.73
N VAL A 133 7.79 -24.29 12.27
CA VAL A 133 8.93 -25.11 12.71
C VAL A 133 9.80 -25.53 11.53
N ALA A 134 9.20 -25.82 10.37
CA ALA A 134 9.96 -26.16 9.17
C ALA A 134 10.80 -25.00 8.66
N ASP A 135 10.23 -23.79 8.62
CA ASP A 135 10.92 -22.56 8.25
C ASP A 135 12.06 -22.25 9.23
N TYR A 136 11.82 -22.37 10.54
CA TYR A 136 12.85 -22.20 11.57
C TYR A 136 14.06 -23.14 11.35
N TYR A 137 13.80 -24.44 11.12
CA TYR A 137 14.88 -25.39 10.84
C TYR A 137 15.58 -25.10 9.52
N ASN A 138 14.84 -24.67 8.50
CA ASN A 138 15.41 -24.29 7.21
C ASN A 138 16.40 -23.12 7.34
N GLN A 139 16.01 -22.07 8.05
CA GLN A 139 16.87 -20.90 8.34
C GLN A 139 18.17 -21.28 9.06
N LYS A 140 18.17 -22.37 9.86
CA LYS A 140 19.37 -22.91 10.52
C LYS A 140 20.20 -23.84 9.65
N GLY A 141 19.80 -24.07 8.39
CA GLY A 141 20.43 -25.04 7.49
C GLY A 141 20.10 -26.50 7.84
N GLU A 142 19.13 -26.73 8.72
CA GLU A 142 18.69 -28.05 9.21
C GLU A 142 17.41 -28.52 8.50
N TRP A 143 17.24 -28.21 7.21
CA TRP A 143 15.99 -28.43 6.46
C TRP A 143 15.44 -29.85 6.53
N GLN A 144 16.28 -30.89 6.74
CA GLN A 144 15.81 -32.26 6.89
C GLN A 144 14.96 -32.46 8.16
N LYS A 145 15.22 -31.69 9.23
CA LYS A 145 14.36 -31.68 10.43
C LYS A 145 13.02 -31.03 10.11
N GLY A 146 13.03 -29.89 9.41
CA GLY A 146 11.80 -29.24 8.96
C GLY A 146 10.96 -30.14 8.06
N ASN A 147 11.58 -30.81 7.10
CA ASN A 147 10.91 -31.77 6.23
C ASN A 147 10.28 -32.94 7.01
N ARG A 148 10.93 -33.41 8.07
CA ARG A 148 10.37 -34.45 8.95
C ARG A 148 9.13 -33.94 9.68
N VAL A 149 9.14 -32.71 10.18
CA VAL A 149 8.00 -32.09 10.86
C VAL A 149 6.81 -31.96 9.90
N LEU A 150 7.04 -31.49 8.67
CA LEU A 150 6.01 -31.44 7.63
C LEU A 150 5.47 -32.84 7.31
N GLN A 151 6.35 -33.84 7.18
CA GLN A 151 5.92 -35.22 6.94
C GLN A 151 5.07 -35.77 8.10
N THR A 152 5.45 -35.51 9.35
CA THR A 152 4.66 -35.90 10.53
C THR A 152 3.27 -35.26 10.49
N ALA A 153 3.17 -33.99 10.15
CA ALA A 153 1.88 -33.30 9.99
C ALA A 153 1.04 -33.90 8.84
N LEU A 154 1.66 -34.19 7.70
CA LEU A 154 1.02 -34.83 6.53
C LEU A 154 0.51 -36.24 6.84
N ASP A 155 1.26 -37.03 7.62
CA ASP A 155 0.88 -38.39 8.00
C ASP A 155 -0.32 -38.39 8.98
N ARG A 156 -0.42 -37.37 9.83
CA ARG A 156 -1.55 -37.18 10.76
C ARG A 156 -2.77 -36.54 10.09
N GLY A 157 -2.56 -35.71 9.07
CA GLY A 157 -3.61 -34.94 8.38
C GLY A 157 -4.52 -35.81 7.50
N ASN A 158 -5.82 -35.88 7.87
CA ASN A 158 -6.84 -36.63 7.12
C ASN A 158 -7.79 -35.76 6.27
N LYS A 159 -7.71 -34.43 6.38
CA LYS A 159 -8.52 -33.48 5.61
C LYS A 159 -7.77 -33.02 4.37
N THR A 160 -8.45 -33.02 3.22
CA THR A 160 -7.84 -32.75 1.90
C THR A 160 -7.21 -31.37 1.79
N TYR A 161 -7.89 -30.32 2.31
CA TYR A 161 -7.42 -28.94 2.17
C TYR A 161 -6.08 -28.67 2.88
N PHE A 162 -5.99 -28.97 4.18
CA PHE A 162 -4.75 -28.77 4.96
C PHE A 162 -3.58 -29.63 4.47
N ARG A 163 -3.90 -30.79 3.87
CA ARG A 163 -2.88 -31.66 3.27
C ARG A 163 -2.23 -31.02 2.05
N SER A 164 -2.95 -30.19 1.31
CA SER A 164 -2.42 -29.47 0.14
C SER A 164 -1.39 -28.43 0.52
N GLU A 165 -1.68 -27.56 1.47
CA GLU A 165 -0.75 -26.51 1.91
C GLU A 165 0.52 -27.09 2.53
N LEU A 166 0.40 -28.10 3.40
CA LEU A 166 1.57 -28.80 3.95
C LEU A 166 2.42 -29.49 2.87
N ALA A 167 1.79 -30.10 1.86
CA ALA A 167 2.50 -30.72 0.75
C ALA A 167 3.23 -29.67 -0.08
N PHE A 168 2.61 -28.52 -0.34
CA PHE A 168 3.26 -27.40 -1.02
C PHE A 168 4.45 -26.87 -0.24
N LYS A 169 4.29 -26.63 1.07
CA LYS A 169 5.40 -26.21 1.93
C LYS A 169 6.55 -27.23 1.89
N GLN A 170 6.24 -28.52 1.82
CA GLN A 170 7.25 -29.59 1.71
C GLN A 170 7.98 -29.57 0.37
N ILE A 171 7.25 -29.36 -0.73
CA ILE A 171 7.80 -29.18 -2.08
C ILE A 171 8.71 -27.96 -2.12
N ASP A 172 8.23 -26.81 -1.62
CA ASP A 172 8.95 -25.55 -1.60
C ASP A 172 10.23 -25.67 -0.75
N LEU A 173 10.15 -26.29 0.43
CA LEU A 173 11.31 -26.54 1.29
C LEU A 173 12.38 -27.39 0.59
N ALA A 174 11.97 -28.45 -0.12
CA ALA A 174 12.90 -29.28 -0.90
C ALA A 174 13.54 -28.50 -2.06
N ALA A 175 12.75 -27.70 -2.78
CA ALA A 175 13.24 -26.88 -3.88
C ALA A 175 14.23 -25.81 -3.41
N GLN A 176 13.90 -25.06 -2.34
CA GLN A 176 14.79 -24.05 -1.75
C GLN A 176 16.16 -24.61 -1.31
N ASN A 177 16.22 -25.90 -0.98
CA ASN A 177 17.42 -26.62 -0.58
C ASN A 177 18.08 -27.42 -1.71
N GLU A 178 17.76 -27.09 -2.96
CA GLU A 178 18.36 -27.68 -4.17
C GLU A 178 18.15 -29.21 -4.22
N LYS A 179 17.04 -29.70 -3.66
CA LYS A 179 16.62 -31.12 -3.71
C LYS A 179 15.51 -31.30 -4.72
N TYR A 180 15.80 -30.93 -5.97
CA TYR A 180 14.83 -30.90 -7.05
C TYR A 180 14.20 -32.26 -7.36
N ASP A 181 14.99 -33.34 -7.37
CA ASP A 181 14.46 -34.70 -7.54
C ASP A 181 13.43 -35.06 -6.45
N LEU A 182 13.67 -34.60 -5.22
CA LEU A 182 12.77 -34.85 -4.09
C LEU A 182 11.51 -33.98 -4.18
N ALA A 183 11.66 -32.72 -4.59
CA ALA A 183 10.53 -31.82 -4.84
C ALA A 183 9.63 -32.37 -5.95
N LEU A 184 10.20 -32.82 -7.08
CA LEU A 184 9.47 -33.47 -8.16
C LEU A 184 8.74 -34.72 -7.69
N LYS A 185 9.39 -35.56 -6.88
CA LYS A 185 8.75 -36.72 -6.27
C LYS A 185 7.56 -36.31 -5.38
N TYR A 186 7.71 -35.29 -4.54
CA TYR A 186 6.60 -34.80 -3.71
C TYR A 186 5.43 -34.28 -4.54
N ILE A 187 5.71 -33.64 -5.68
CA ILE A 187 4.69 -33.20 -6.63
C ILE A 187 3.97 -34.40 -7.27
N GLU A 188 4.69 -35.45 -7.67
CA GLU A 188 4.10 -36.69 -8.19
C GLU A 188 3.20 -37.36 -7.15
N ASP A 189 3.71 -37.52 -5.92
CA ASP A 189 2.97 -38.10 -4.80
C ASP A 189 1.71 -37.27 -4.48
N TYR A 190 1.81 -35.93 -4.52
CA TYR A 190 0.68 -35.04 -4.29
C TYR A 190 -0.38 -35.15 -5.40
N THR A 191 0.02 -35.05 -6.67
CA THR A 191 -0.89 -35.12 -7.83
C THR A 191 -1.57 -36.49 -7.99
N ALA A 192 -0.93 -37.57 -7.54
CA ALA A 192 -1.53 -38.90 -7.52
C ALA A 192 -2.64 -39.06 -6.47
N ASN A 193 -2.59 -38.28 -5.38
CA ASN A 193 -3.45 -38.46 -4.21
C ASN A 193 -4.48 -37.34 -3.99
N VAL A 194 -4.34 -36.20 -4.67
CA VAL A 194 -5.21 -35.02 -4.51
C VAL A 194 -5.73 -34.55 -5.88
N SER A 195 -7.06 -34.40 -6.00
CA SER A 195 -7.67 -33.73 -7.15
C SER A 195 -7.35 -32.25 -7.07
N ALA A 196 -6.28 -31.83 -7.74
CA ALA A 196 -5.85 -30.44 -7.79
C ALA A 196 -6.95 -29.54 -8.39
N ASP A 197 -7.32 -28.47 -7.68
CA ASP A 197 -8.00 -27.33 -8.29
C ASP A 197 -7.05 -26.58 -9.24
N ASP A 198 -7.58 -25.62 -9.98
CA ASP A 198 -6.80 -24.94 -11.02
C ASP A 198 -5.67 -24.08 -10.43
N TYR A 199 -5.86 -23.48 -9.24
CA TYR A 199 -4.82 -22.78 -8.48
C TYR A 199 -3.64 -23.71 -8.12
N THR A 200 -3.97 -24.90 -7.62
CA THR A 200 -3.01 -25.93 -7.26
C THR A 200 -2.19 -26.40 -8.47
N LYS A 201 -2.84 -26.59 -9.63
CA LYS A 201 -2.16 -26.97 -10.86
C LYS A 201 -1.21 -25.89 -11.33
N GLU A 202 -1.62 -24.64 -11.33
CA GLU A 202 -0.78 -23.51 -11.72
C GLU A 202 0.46 -23.39 -10.83
N LYS A 203 0.30 -23.52 -9.51
CA LYS A 203 1.42 -23.53 -8.55
C LYS A 203 2.38 -24.70 -8.81
N VAL A 204 1.85 -25.90 -9.02
CA VAL A 204 2.64 -27.09 -9.38
C VAL A 204 3.38 -26.91 -10.70
N ASP A 205 2.70 -26.43 -11.73
CA ASP A 205 3.27 -26.27 -13.07
C ASP A 205 4.34 -25.17 -13.06
N ARG A 206 4.14 -24.09 -12.32
CA ARG A 206 5.15 -23.06 -12.10
C ARG A 206 6.40 -23.62 -11.41
N ILE A 207 6.23 -24.42 -10.34
CA ILE A 207 7.36 -25.07 -9.66
C ILE A 207 8.05 -26.06 -10.62
N LYS A 208 7.30 -26.92 -11.30
CA LYS A 208 7.85 -27.87 -12.29
C LYS A 208 8.59 -27.15 -13.41
N ASN A 209 8.05 -26.06 -13.93
CA ASN A 209 8.68 -25.27 -14.98
C ASN A 209 9.97 -24.59 -14.46
N GLY A 210 9.97 -24.08 -13.23
CA GLY A 210 11.18 -23.56 -12.59
C GLY A 210 12.23 -24.64 -12.32
N LEU A 211 11.82 -25.86 -11.95
CA LEU A 211 12.70 -27.00 -11.70
C LEU A 211 13.25 -27.64 -12.99
N ASN A 212 12.48 -27.58 -14.08
CA ASN A 212 12.83 -28.10 -15.40
C ASN A 212 13.50 -27.07 -16.30
N SER A 213 13.54 -25.80 -15.88
CA SER A 213 14.31 -24.74 -16.52
C SER A 213 15.80 -25.04 -16.33
N ASP A 214 16.60 -24.94 -17.40
CA ASP A 214 18.06 -25.00 -17.31
C ASP A 214 18.64 -23.82 -16.47
N SER A 215 17.79 -22.86 -16.09
CA SER A 215 18.13 -21.68 -15.31
C SER A 215 17.25 -21.47 -14.08
N VAL A 216 17.90 -21.36 -12.92
CA VAL A 216 17.30 -21.02 -11.63
C VAL A 216 17.62 -19.56 -11.34
N ASN A 217 16.62 -18.67 -11.36
CA ASN A 217 16.87 -17.26 -11.06
C ASN A 217 16.97 -17.04 -9.54
N ILE A 218 17.81 -16.07 -9.18
CA ILE A 218 18.08 -15.69 -7.80
C ILE A 218 17.81 -14.20 -7.66
N VAL A 219 17.00 -13.81 -6.69
CA VAL A 219 16.85 -12.41 -6.28
C VAL A 219 17.56 -12.24 -4.96
N ARG A 220 18.44 -11.24 -4.84
CA ARG A 220 19.21 -11.00 -3.61
C ARG A 220 19.43 -9.51 -3.42
N GLY A 221 19.85 -9.13 -2.22
CA GLY A 221 20.18 -7.75 -1.93
C GLY A 221 20.61 -7.57 -0.50
N LYS A 222 20.73 -6.30 -0.11
CA LYS A 222 21.04 -5.87 1.24
C LYS A 222 20.03 -4.86 1.75
N VAL A 223 19.73 -4.91 3.05
CA VAL A 223 19.04 -3.83 3.75
C VAL A 223 20.07 -3.06 4.56
N LEU A 224 20.19 -1.76 4.28
CA LEU A 224 21.19 -0.86 4.84
C LEU A 224 20.51 0.31 5.55
N LEU A 225 21.03 0.69 6.72
CA LEU A 225 20.64 1.89 7.45
C LEU A 225 21.64 3.00 7.16
N LYS A 226 21.18 4.15 6.65
CA LYS A 226 22.02 5.33 6.33
C LYS A 226 21.89 6.38 7.44
N SER A 227 22.63 6.23 8.54
CA SER A 227 22.69 7.22 9.63
C SER A 227 23.99 8.02 9.59
N ASP A 228 25.11 7.36 9.92
CA ASP A 228 26.48 7.88 9.81
C ASP A 228 27.28 7.04 8.80
N GLY A 229 26.72 6.88 7.61
CA GLY A 229 27.14 5.89 6.61
C GLY A 229 26.20 4.68 6.56
N GLU A 230 26.50 3.74 5.66
CA GLU A 230 25.66 2.56 5.43
C GLU A 230 26.03 1.42 6.39
N THR A 231 25.12 1.10 7.32
CA THR A 231 25.27 -0.02 8.25
C THR A 231 24.30 -1.14 7.88
N PRO A 232 24.76 -2.39 7.71
CA PRO A 232 23.85 -3.48 7.40
C PRO A 232 22.90 -3.81 8.56
N MET A 233 21.63 -4.10 8.22
CA MET A 233 20.60 -4.43 9.21
C MET A 233 20.37 -5.93 9.31
N ASP A 234 20.56 -6.50 10.49
CA ASP A 234 20.29 -7.92 10.79
C ASP A 234 18.82 -8.10 11.19
N GLY A 235 18.21 -9.22 10.80
CA GLY A 235 16.88 -9.60 11.27
C GLY A 235 15.72 -8.78 10.70
N VAL A 236 15.90 -8.11 9.56
CA VAL A 236 14.81 -7.50 8.78
C VAL A 236 14.14 -8.59 7.93
N GLY A 237 12.81 -8.67 7.98
CA GLY A 237 12.04 -9.53 7.09
C GLY A 237 11.97 -8.94 5.69
N VAL A 238 12.19 -9.75 4.66
CA VAL A 238 12.11 -9.34 3.26
C VAL A 238 11.18 -10.28 2.52
N PHE A 239 10.22 -9.72 1.80
CA PHE A 239 9.16 -10.43 1.10
C PHE A 239 9.22 -10.08 -0.39
N LEU A 240 9.22 -11.08 -1.26
CA LEU A 240 9.19 -10.88 -2.72
C LEU A 240 7.82 -11.30 -3.25
N ARG A 241 7.04 -10.32 -3.69
CA ARG A 241 5.62 -10.51 -4.03
C ARG A 241 5.42 -10.45 -5.53
N ASP A 242 4.81 -11.49 -6.09
CA ASP A 242 4.40 -11.51 -7.49
C ASP A 242 3.35 -10.42 -7.75
N LYS A 243 3.37 -9.79 -8.92
CA LYS A 243 2.41 -8.75 -9.32
C LYS A 243 0.94 -9.14 -9.08
N ASN A 244 0.59 -10.42 -9.24
CA ASN A 244 -0.80 -10.88 -9.08
C ASN A 244 -1.22 -11.03 -7.61
N ASN A 245 -0.26 -10.93 -6.69
CA ASN A 245 -0.45 -11.15 -5.25
C ASN A 245 -0.41 -9.85 -4.42
N LEU A 246 -0.39 -8.67 -5.04
CA LEU A 246 -0.29 -7.40 -4.31
C LEU A 246 -1.58 -6.98 -3.59
N HIS A 247 -2.72 -7.57 -3.95
CA HIS A 247 -4.07 -7.21 -3.50
C HIS A 247 -4.38 -7.53 -2.02
N TYR A 248 -3.45 -8.12 -1.28
CA TYR A 248 -3.59 -8.43 0.16
C TYR A 248 -2.42 -7.87 0.97
N SER A 249 -2.56 -7.79 2.30
CA SER A 249 -1.48 -7.35 3.20
C SER A 249 -0.41 -8.42 3.37
N ILE A 250 0.87 -8.02 3.39
CA ILE A 250 2.01 -8.91 3.61
C ILE A 250 1.78 -9.76 4.87
N GLY A 251 2.08 -11.06 4.80
CA GLY A 251 1.89 -11.96 5.94
C GLY A 251 2.68 -13.26 5.84
N ALA A 252 2.43 -14.18 6.78
CA ALA A 252 3.17 -15.45 6.85
C ALA A 252 2.94 -16.42 5.66
N TYR A 253 1.97 -16.11 4.81
CA TYR A 253 1.59 -16.89 3.63
C TYR A 253 2.31 -16.43 2.36
N GLU A 254 3.17 -15.41 2.45
CA GLU A 254 4.02 -14.99 1.35
C GLU A 254 4.93 -16.13 0.90
N GLN A 255 4.93 -16.41 -0.40
CA GLN A 255 5.68 -17.54 -0.95
C GLN A 255 7.20 -17.33 -0.82
N TYR A 256 7.67 -16.13 -1.10
CA TYR A 256 9.08 -15.77 -1.03
C TYR A 256 9.30 -14.83 0.14
N GLN A 257 9.86 -15.40 1.19
CA GLN A 257 10.20 -14.72 2.43
C GLN A 257 11.64 -15.06 2.82
N SER A 258 12.38 -14.05 3.26
CA SER A 258 13.78 -14.14 3.65
C SER A 258 14.01 -13.23 4.85
N VAL A 259 15.06 -13.48 5.61
CA VAL A 259 15.47 -12.62 6.73
C VAL A 259 16.92 -12.23 6.49
N THR A 260 17.20 -10.95 6.64
CA THR A 260 18.56 -10.44 6.48
C THR A 260 19.49 -11.02 7.54
N ASN A 261 20.71 -11.34 7.12
CA ASN A 261 21.76 -11.82 8.01
C ASN A 261 22.54 -10.64 8.66
N LYS A 262 23.58 -10.95 9.44
CA LYS A 262 24.46 -9.95 10.08
C LYS A 262 25.16 -8.97 9.15
N ASN A 263 25.24 -9.29 7.85
CA ASN A 263 25.77 -8.41 6.80
C ASN A 263 24.65 -7.69 6.03
N GLY A 264 23.41 -7.74 6.53
CA GLY A 264 22.22 -7.17 5.90
C GLY A 264 21.72 -7.94 4.69
N GLU A 265 22.29 -9.09 4.35
CA GLU A 265 22.03 -9.78 3.09
C GLU A 265 20.80 -10.68 3.16
N TYR A 266 19.96 -10.63 2.12
CA TYR A 266 18.86 -11.56 1.90
C TYR A 266 18.99 -12.25 0.53
N VAL A 267 18.40 -13.43 0.40
CA VAL A 267 18.40 -14.21 -0.85
C VAL A 267 17.07 -14.95 -1.01
N PHE A 268 16.49 -14.86 -2.20
CA PHE A 268 15.40 -15.69 -2.71
C PHE A 268 15.95 -16.58 -3.82
N LYS A 269 15.69 -17.88 -3.75
CA LYS A 269 16.11 -18.88 -4.76
C LYS A 269 14.91 -19.41 -5.50
N ASN A 270 15.14 -19.91 -6.72
CA ASN A 270 14.10 -20.50 -7.57
C ASN A 270 12.97 -19.51 -7.87
N VAL A 271 13.31 -18.25 -8.15
CA VAL A 271 12.32 -17.24 -8.49
C VAL A 271 11.96 -17.41 -9.98
N PRO A 272 10.71 -17.72 -10.34
CA PRO A 272 10.28 -17.79 -11.73
C PRO A 272 10.47 -16.45 -12.42
N THR A 273 10.64 -16.48 -13.74
CA THR A 273 10.55 -15.28 -14.56
C THR A 273 9.24 -14.55 -14.31
N GLY A 274 9.30 -13.23 -14.11
CA GLY A 274 8.14 -12.40 -13.79
C GLY A 274 8.51 -11.08 -13.14
N SER A 275 7.49 -10.28 -12.83
CA SER A 275 7.60 -8.98 -12.18
C SER A 275 7.20 -9.10 -10.71
N TYR A 276 8.05 -8.60 -9.83
CA TYR A 276 7.86 -8.71 -8.38
C TYR A 276 8.03 -7.36 -7.69
N GLN A 277 7.51 -7.21 -6.49
CA GLN A 277 7.80 -6.08 -5.60
C GLN A 277 8.39 -6.58 -4.29
N LEU A 278 9.27 -5.78 -3.70
CA LEU A 278 9.79 -6.03 -2.36
C LEU A 278 8.87 -5.42 -1.31
N GLY A 279 8.62 -6.20 -0.27
CA GLY A 279 8.06 -5.74 0.99
C GLY A 279 9.01 -6.06 2.14
N PHE A 280 8.87 -5.33 3.24
CA PHE A 280 9.78 -5.41 4.36
C PHE A 280 9.02 -5.51 5.68
N GLY A 281 9.58 -6.26 6.62
CA GLY A 281 9.09 -6.37 7.99
C GLY A 281 10.15 -5.86 8.96
N PHE A 282 9.76 -4.92 9.81
CA PHE A 282 10.60 -4.30 10.84
C PHE A 282 10.00 -4.43 12.23
N THR A 283 10.85 -4.65 13.22
CA THR A 283 10.52 -4.35 14.62
C THR A 283 10.47 -2.84 14.84
N PHE A 284 9.76 -2.40 15.88
CA PHE A 284 9.72 -0.97 16.21
C PHE A 284 11.13 -0.37 16.42
N ASP A 285 12.01 -1.08 17.12
CA ASP A 285 13.39 -0.64 17.35
C ASP A 285 14.21 -0.49 16.06
N GLN A 286 13.89 -1.24 14.99
CA GLN A 286 14.60 -1.17 13.72
C GLN A 286 14.18 0.03 12.85
N ILE A 287 12.94 0.53 13.00
CA ILE A 287 12.37 1.52 12.08
C ILE A 287 12.03 2.86 12.75
N ASP A 288 12.06 2.94 14.08
CA ASP A 288 11.80 4.18 14.81
C ASP A 288 12.80 5.30 14.44
N GLY A 289 12.28 6.41 13.94
CA GLY A 289 13.04 7.56 13.43
C GLY A 289 13.47 7.44 11.97
N TYR A 290 13.01 6.41 11.24
CA TYR A 290 13.44 6.14 9.87
C TYR A 290 12.28 5.85 8.91
N THR A 291 12.59 5.90 7.61
CA THR A 291 11.72 5.47 6.51
C THR A 291 12.52 4.65 5.50
N LEU A 292 11.83 3.77 4.78
CA LEU A 292 12.39 3.04 3.65
C LEU A 292 12.48 3.97 2.43
N ALA A 293 13.65 4.01 1.79
CA ALA A 293 13.82 4.61 0.46
C ALA A 293 13.15 3.72 -0.57
N MET A 294 12.43 4.34 -1.52
CA MET A 294 11.70 3.60 -2.55
C MET A 294 12.14 4.10 -3.92
N PRO A 295 12.54 3.20 -4.84
CA PRO A 295 12.76 3.60 -6.21
C PRO A 295 11.44 4.10 -6.83
N ALA A 296 11.55 4.98 -7.82
CA ALA A 296 10.39 5.41 -8.62
C ALA A 296 9.69 4.19 -9.23
N ASP A 297 10.50 3.24 -9.71
CA ASP A 297 10.08 1.94 -10.22
C ASP A 297 10.36 0.84 -9.18
N PRO A 298 9.35 0.41 -8.42
CA PRO A 298 9.53 -0.60 -7.38
C PRO A 298 9.57 -2.04 -7.91
N TRP A 299 9.47 -2.24 -9.23
CA TRP A 299 9.40 -3.56 -9.83
C TRP A 299 10.78 -4.21 -9.96
N VAL A 300 10.88 -5.44 -9.48
CA VAL A 300 12.01 -6.34 -9.65
C VAL A 300 11.66 -7.29 -10.79
N GLU A 301 12.25 -7.03 -11.95
CA GLU A 301 12.08 -7.86 -13.15
C GLU A 301 13.06 -9.03 -13.15
N VAL A 302 12.54 -10.25 -13.12
CA VAL A 302 13.33 -11.48 -13.17
C VAL A 302 13.20 -12.08 -14.56
N LYS A 303 14.32 -12.15 -15.31
CA LYS A 303 14.39 -12.79 -16.63
C LYS A 303 15.35 -14.01 -16.56
N GLY A 304 15.28 -14.91 -17.54
CA GLY A 304 15.93 -16.23 -17.44
C GLY A 304 17.45 -16.17 -17.32
N GLU A 305 18.01 -16.90 -16.34
CA GLU A 305 19.43 -16.91 -15.89
C GLU A 305 19.86 -15.71 -15.02
N ASP A 306 18.95 -14.83 -14.61
CA ASP A 306 19.33 -13.63 -13.88
C ASP A 306 19.60 -13.87 -12.38
N VAL A 307 20.71 -13.27 -11.93
CA VAL A 307 20.88 -12.90 -10.52
C VAL A 307 20.50 -11.43 -10.41
N VAL A 308 19.31 -11.16 -9.89
CA VAL A 308 18.83 -9.79 -9.69
C VAL A 308 19.30 -9.30 -8.32
N ALA A 309 20.09 -8.22 -8.31
CA ALA A 309 20.57 -7.57 -7.10
C ALA A 309 19.77 -6.30 -6.85
N GLN A 310 19.07 -6.21 -5.72
CA GLN A 310 18.26 -5.06 -5.35
C GLN A 310 18.57 -4.69 -3.89
N ASP A 311 19.38 -3.67 -3.67
CA ASP A 311 19.63 -3.17 -2.32
C ASP A 311 18.51 -2.21 -1.88
N SER A 312 18.30 -2.08 -0.59
CA SER A 312 17.29 -1.22 0.01
C SER A 312 17.91 -0.43 1.14
N VAL A 313 17.64 0.87 1.15
CA VAL A 313 18.23 1.81 2.10
C VAL A 313 17.13 2.36 2.99
N ILE A 314 17.43 2.45 4.28
CA ILE A 314 16.58 3.05 5.29
C ILE A 314 17.23 4.36 5.70
N ASN A 315 16.50 5.46 5.53
CA ASN A 315 16.99 6.81 5.77
C ASN A 315 16.30 7.44 6.99
N PRO A 316 17.01 8.29 7.75
CA PRO A 316 16.42 9.09 8.82
C PRO A 316 15.28 9.94 8.27
N LEU A 317 14.24 10.14 9.08
CA LEU A 317 13.15 11.02 8.72
C LEU A 317 13.64 12.47 8.58
N ILE A 318 13.02 13.22 7.67
CA ILE A 318 13.31 14.64 7.49
C ILE A 318 12.86 15.40 8.73
N ASP A 319 13.76 16.22 9.29
CA ASP A 319 13.41 17.16 10.34
C ASP A 319 12.67 18.37 9.74
N ILE A 320 11.51 18.67 10.33
CA ILE A 320 10.64 19.76 9.92
C ILE A 320 10.73 20.93 10.90
N HIS A 321 10.64 22.14 10.37
CA HIS A 321 10.79 23.36 11.15
C HIS A 321 9.46 24.10 11.35
N GLN A 322 8.70 24.36 10.29
CA GLN A 322 7.44 25.10 10.35
C GLN A 322 6.48 24.69 9.22
N PRO A 323 5.14 24.72 9.42
CA PRO A 323 4.48 24.90 10.72
C PRO A 323 4.51 23.60 11.54
N VAL A 324 4.65 23.70 12.87
CA VAL A 324 4.80 22.51 13.73
C VAL A 324 4.04 22.64 15.05
N ASN A 325 3.83 21.51 15.73
CA ASN A 325 3.32 21.46 17.11
C ASN A 325 1.98 22.18 17.31
N SER A 326 1.09 22.09 16.32
CA SER A 326 -0.24 22.69 16.33
C SER A 326 -0.22 24.22 16.39
N GLU A 327 0.75 24.85 15.71
CA GLU A 327 0.81 26.30 15.54
C GLU A 327 -0.48 26.86 14.90
N GLU A 328 -0.94 28.03 15.38
CA GLU A 328 -2.10 28.73 14.85
C GLU A 328 -1.67 29.76 13.80
N ILE A 329 -2.06 29.52 12.55
CA ILE A 329 -1.74 30.40 11.43
C ILE A 329 -2.87 31.38 11.19
N THR A 330 -2.63 32.67 11.45
CA THR A 330 -3.60 33.76 11.23
C THR A 330 -3.34 34.58 9.98
N ASP A 331 -2.17 34.41 9.37
CA ASP A 331 -1.77 35.14 8.17
C ASP A 331 -2.43 34.56 6.92
N ASN A 332 -2.43 35.33 5.83
CA ASN A 332 -2.97 34.89 4.53
C ASN A 332 -1.97 34.03 3.72
N GLN A 333 -0.80 33.74 4.30
CA GLN A 333 0.22 32.90 3.69
C GLN A 333 0.67 31.84 4.69
N LEU A 334 0.98 30.66 4.18
CA LEU A 334 1.50 29.54 4.92
C LEU A 334 2.94 29.27 4.46
N HIS A 335 3.86 29.22 5.41
CA HIS A 335 5.28 28.98 5.16
C HIS A 335 5.68 27.60 5.70
N PHE A 336 6.15 26.75 4.79
CA PHE A 336 6.70 25.43 5.08
C PHE A 336 8.23 25.49 5.04
N SER A 337 8.90 24.86 6.00
CA SER A 337 10.36 24.71 5.99
C SER A 337 10.84 23.43 6.67
N TRP A 338 11.91 22.86 6.15
CA TRP A 338 12.48 21.58 6.58
C TRP A 338 14.02 21.55 6.41
N GLU A 339 14.66 20.49 6.88
CA GLU A 339 16.10 20.27 6.73
C GLU A 339 16.45 19.80 5.30
N PRO A 340 17.56 20.30 4.70
CA PRO A 340 18.05 19.76 3.43
C PRO A 340 18.41 18.28 3.54
N VAL A 341 18.02 17.51 2.53
CA VAL A 341 18.41 16.12 2.33
C VAL A 341 19.55 16.06 1.32
N GLU A 342 20.61 15.32 1.64
CA GLU A 342 21.72 15.07 0.72
C GLU A 342 21.23 14.30 -0.52
N GLU A 343 21.74 14.61 -1.70
CA GLU A 343 21.34 14.02 -3.00
C GLU A 343 19.91 14.34 -3.48
N ALA A 344 19.11 15.09 -2.70
CA ALA A 344 17.77 15.49 -3.13
C ALA A 344 17.85 16.49 -4.31
N ALA A 345 17.25 16.10 -5.43
CA ALA A 345 17.06 16.96 -6.59
C ALA A 345 15.83 17.86 -6.45
N TYR A 346 14.79 17.36 -5.78
CA TYR A 346 13.57 18.11 -5.47
C TYR A 346 12.82 17.52 -4.27
N TYR A 347 11.81 18.27 -3.81
CA TYR A 347 10.90 17.88 -2.74
C TYR A 347 9.45 17.96 -3.18
N SER A 348 8.61 17.15 -2.54
CA SER A 348 7.15 17.20 -2.65
C SER A 348 6.55 17.44 -1.27
N ILE A 349 5.55 18.32 -1.21
CA ILE A 349 4.76 18.57 0.01
C ILE A 349 3.36 18.02 -0.20
N SER A 350 2.86 17.27 0.77
CA SER A 350 1.45 16.93 0.89
C SER A 350 0.85 17.59 2.15
N VAL A 351 -0.45 17.86 2.09
CA VAL A 351 -1.22 18.37 3.23
C VAL A 351 -2.43 17.48 3.47
N GLY A 352 -2.89 17.44 4.71
CA GLY A 352 -3.99 16.57 5.09
C GLY A 352 -4.67 16.99 6.37
N ARG A 353 -5.65 16.18 6.78
CA ARG A 353 -6.42 16.35 8.00
C ARG A 353 -6.65 15.04 8.71
N GLU A 354 -6.68 15.10 10.03
CA GLU A 354 -7.12 13.99 10.86
C GLU A 354 -8.62 13.77 10.67
N VAL A 355 -9.02 12.50 10.72
CA VAL A 355 -10.40 12.08 10.54
C VAL A 355 -10.73 10.95 11.51
N GLU A 356 -12.01 10.64 11.72
CA GLU A 356 -12.38 9.52 12.58
C GLU A 356 -11.79 8.21 12.00
N GLY A 357 -10.97 7.52 12.80
CA GLY A 357 -10.32 6.27 12.41
C GLY A 357 -9.09 6.41 11.48
N GLY A 358 -8.62 7.62 11.17
CA GLY A 358 -7.42 7.77 10.34
C GLY A 358 -7.04 9.18 9.94
N SER A 359 -6.42 9.31 8.78
CA SER A 359 -6.01 10.58 8.18
C SER A 359 -6.18 10.53 6.68
N VAL A 360 -6.47 11.68 6.06
CA VAL A 360 -6.49 11.83 4.60
C VAL A 360 -5.54 12.95 4.19
N SER A 361 -4.75 12.72 3.15
CA SER A 361 -3.81 13.70 2.59
C SER A 361 -3.90 13.73 1.07
N HIS A 362 -3.36 14.79 0.47
CA HIS A 362 -3.14 14.91 -0.96
C HIS A 362 -1.90 15.78 -1.22
N GLY A 363 -1.29 15.63 -2.39
CA GLY A 363 -0.20 16.50 -2.83
C GLY A 363 -0.63 17.97 -2.86
N LEU A 364 0.22 18.86 -2.34
CA LEU A 364 0.08 20.31 -2.47
C LEU A 364 0.95 20.83 -3.61
N LYS A 365 2.23 20.45 -3.62
CA LYS A 365 3.19 20.86 -4.66
C LYS A 365 4.36 19.87 -4.72
N SER A 366 4.78 19.50 -5.92
CA SER A 366 5.96 18.66 -6.21
C SER A 366 7.05 19.49 -6.90
N GLY A 367 8.24 18.97 -7.13
CA GLY A 367 9.31 19.64 -7.90
C GLY A 367 9.97 20.84 -7.20
N ILE A 368 9.83 20.97 -5.88
CA ILE A 368 10.39 22.10 -5.11
C ILE A 368 11.91 21.91 -4.98
N LYS A 369 12.71 22.88 -5.45
CA LYS A 369 14.20 22.79 -5.39
C LYS A 369 14.81 23.44 -4.14
N SER A 370 14.03 24.19 -3.37
CA SER A 370 14.40 24.79 -2.09
C SER A 370 13.97 23.90 -0.92
N THR A 371 14.44 24.21 0.28
CA THR A 371 14.04 23.57 1.55
C THR A 371 12.92 24.35 2.26
N GLU A 372 12.20 25.18 1.50
CA GLU A 372 11.11 26.00 1.96
C GLU A 372 10.10 26.23 0.84
N LEU A 373 8.83 26.41 1.22
CA LEU A 373 7.74 26.76 0.31
C LEU A 373 6.79 27.72 1.01
N THR A 374 6.42 28.82 0.34
CA THR A 374 5.37 29.72 0.82
C THR A 374 4.21 29.71 -0.15
N VAL A 375 3.00 29.43 0.35
CA VAL A 375 1.76 29.42 -0.44
C VAL A 375 0.70 30.34 0.17
N PRO A 376 -0.17 30.95 -0.64
CA PRO A 376 -1.41 31.55 -0.14
C PRO A 376 -2.27 30.52 0.60
N VAL A 377 -2.95 30.93 1.67
CA VAL A 377 -3.86 30.02 2.39
C VAL A 377 -5.04 29.60 1.50
N GLU A 378 -5.40 30.44 0.54
CA GLU A 378 -6.41 30.14 -0.47
C GLU A 378 -6.10 28.86 -1.26
N ASP A 379 -4.83 28.54 -1.52
CA ASP A 379 -4.46 27.31 -2.23
C ASP A 379 -4.90 26.06 -1.45
N LEU A 380 -4.78 26.10 -0.11
CA LEU A 380 -5.29 25.02 0.75
C LEU A 380 -6.82 25.00 0.76
N TYR A 381 -7.49 26.16 0.75
CA TYR A 381 -8.96 26.20 0.72
C TYR A 381 -9.53 25.61 -0.56
N PHE A 382 -8.90 25.89 -1.70
CA PHE A 382 -9.29 25.37 -3.00
C PHE A 382 -9.02 23.87 -3.12
N SER A 383 -7.99 23.37 -2.43
CA SER A 383 -7.80 21.94 -2.34
C SER A 383 -9.03 21.25 -1.74
N GLN A 384 -9.51 20.22 -2.43
CA GLN A 384 -10.57 19.35 -1.94
C GLN A 384 -9.91 18.06 -1.49
N GLY A 385 -9.87 17.84 -0.18
CA GLY A 385 -9.53 16.54 0.38
C GLY A 385 -10.64 15.50 0.13
N VAL A 386 -10.43 14.30 0.62
CA VAL A 386 -11.38 13.19 0.49
C VAL A 386 -12.71 13.51 1.19
N ILE A 387 -13.84 13.24 0.52
CA ILE A 387 -15.17 13.34 1.13
C ILE A 387 -15.36 12.19 2.11
N GLN A 388 -15.78 12.52 3.33
CA GLN A 388 -15.96 11.55 4.38
C GLN A 388 -17.42 11.21 4.62
N PHE A 389 -17.65 9.97 5.01
CA PHE A 389 -18.97 9.44 5.31
C PHE A 389 -19.07 9.17 6.82
N THR A 390 -20.18 9.56 7.42
CA THR A 390 -20.45 9.31 8.84
C THR A 390 -20.84 7.85 9.07
N GLU A 391 -20.44 7.28 10.22
CA GLU A 391 -20.82 5.90 10.60
C GLU A 391 -22.34 5.72 10.84
N GLU A 392 -23.09 6.81 11.07
CA GLU A 392 -24.52 6.75 11.34
C GLU A 392 -25.37 6.46 10.09
N SER A 393 -25.72 5.18 9.93
CA SER A 393 -26.80 4.59 9.13
C SER A 393 -26.75 4.77 7.60
N ASP A 394 -26.69 3.64 6.90
CA ASP A 394 -26.84 3.43 5.45
C ASP A 394 -25.77 3.96 4.48
N GLY A 395 -24.68 4.54 4.99
CA GLY A 395 -23.55 5.01 4.17
C GLY A 395 -23.84 6.27 3.36
N LYS A 396 -24.92 7.01 3.69
CA LYS A 396 -25.32 8.24 2.98
C LYS A 396 -25.12 9.52 3.78
N GLY A 397 -24.76 9.44 5.05
CA GLY A 397 -24.39 10.63 5.82
C GLY A 397 -23.00 11.09 5.41
N ILE A 398 -22.87 12.36 4.99
CA ILE A 398 -21.58 12.98 4.71
C ILE A 398 -21.14 13.74 5.96
N ASP A 399 -19.89 13.58 6.37
CA ASP A 399 -19.30 14.50 7.33
C ASP A 399 -18.98 15.80 6.60
N TYR A 400 -19.89 16.76 6.69
CA TYR A 400 -19.74 18.05 6.04
C TYR A 400 -18.57 18.90 6.57
N SER A 401 -17.91 18.48 7.65
CA SER A 401 -16.60 19.05 8.00
C SER A 401 -15.57 18.74 6.91
N SER A 402 -15.64 17.58 6.25
CA SER A 402 -14.74 17.22 5.14
C SER A 402 -14.98 18.06 3.89
N VAL A 403 -16.23 18.46 3.63
CA VAL A 403 -16.59 19.36 2.52
C VAL A 403 -16.08 20.78 2.77
N LEU A 404 -16.12 21.24 4.03
CA LEU A 404 -15.50 22.52 4.40
C LEU A 404 -13.97 22.46 4.30
N GLY A 405 -13.36 21.30 4.57
CA GLY A 405 -11.94 21.04 4.35
C GLY A 405 -11.04 21.98 5.14
N PHE A 406 -10.02 22.53 4.49
CA PHE A 406 -9.10 23.50 5.10
C PHE A 406 -9.77 24.82 5.51
N ALA A 407 -10.97 25.11 5.00
CA ALA A 407 -11.70 26.30 5.40
C ALA A 407 -12.33 26.16 6.81
N ASP A 408 -12.29 24.99 7.46
CA ASP A 408 -12.75 24.86 8.86
C ASP A 408 -11.66 25.36 9.84
N PRO A 409 -11.85 26.51 10.51
CA PRO A 409 -10.86 27.00 11.47
C PRO A 409 -10.74 26.13 12.72
N ASN A 410 -11.64 25.16 12.94
CA ASN A 410 -11.51 24.19 14.04
C ASN A 410 -10.80 22.90 13.61
N GLY A 411 -10.55 22.72 12.31
CA GLY A 411 -9.84 21.57 11.78
C GLY A 411 -8.38 21.58 12.18
N ARG A 412 -7.87 20.44 12.66
CA ARG A 412 -6.45 20.21 12.84
C ARG A 412 -5.90 19.62 11.55
N PHE A 413 -4.91 20.28 10.97
CA PHE A 413 -4.28 19.89 9.72
C PHE A 413 -2.89 19.35 9.98
N PHE A 414 -2.41 18.54 9.04
CA PHE A 414 -1.03 18.09 9.03
C PHE A 414 -0.41 18.26 7.64
N TRP A 415 0.91 18.17 7.57
CA TRP A 415 1.64 18.13 6.31
C TRP A 415 2.74 17.08 6.33
N ASN A 416 3.32 16.81 5.17
CA ASN A 416 4.55 16.05 5.06
C ASN A 416 5.42 16.64 3.94
N VAL A 417 6.70 16.30 3.99
CA VAL A 417 7.62 16.54 2.91
C VAL A 417 8.35 15.25 2.57
N GLU A 418 8.52 15.00 1.28
CA GLU A 418 9.23 13.87 0.69
C GLU A 418 10.37 14.43 -0.16
N ALA A 419 11.54 13.79 -0.10
CA ALA A 419 12.73 14.16 -0.85
C ALA A 419 13.03 13.12 -1.92
N TYR A 420 13.29 13.58 -3.14
CA TYR A 420 13.49 12.73 -4.31
C TYR A 420 14.82 13.02 -5.00
N ASP A 421 15.44 12.00 -5.57
CA ASP A 421 16.65 12.14 -6.40
C ASP A 421 16.31 12.56 -7.86
N GLU A 422 17.33 12.73 -8.71
CA GLU A 422 17.15 13.13 -10.12
C GLU A 422 16.35 12.11 -10.96
N LYS A 423 16.24 10.87 -10.49
CA LYS A 423 15.51 9.78 -11.16
C LYS A 423 14.08 9.60 -10.61
N GLY A 424 13.67 10.46 -9.66
CA GLY A 424 12.38 10.36 -9.00
C GLY A 424 12.31 9.29 -7.90
N ASN A 425 13.44 8.72 -7.47
CA ASN A 425 13.44 7.78 -6.35
C ASN A 425 13.21 8.54 -5.04
N LEU A 426 12.31 8.05 -4.19
CA LEU A 426 12.13 8.53 -2.83
C LEU A 426 13.38 8.22 -2.01
N ILE A 427 14.07 9.27 -1.56
CA ILE A 427 15.21 9.18 -0.65
C ILE A 427 14.70 9.01 0.78
N THR A 428 13.91 9.98 1.25
CA THR A 428 13.36 9.99 2.61
C THR A 428 12.14 10.92 2.68
N GLN A 429 11.47 10.94 3.82
CA GLN A 429 10.27 11.72 4.09
C GLN A 429 10.19 12.13 5.56
N SER A 430 9.40 13.17 5.86
CA SER A 430 9.19 13.66 7.22
C SER A 430 8.20 12.81 8.03
N GLN A 431 7.26 12.16 7.32
CA GLN A 431 6.33 11.20 7.89
C GLN A 431 6.96 9.82 7.93
N GLY A 432 6.76 9.12 9.04
CA GLY A 432 7.28 7.78 9.26
C GLY A 432 7.07 7.37 10.70
N TYR A 433 7.81 6.37 11.13
CA TYR A 433 7.59 5.74 12.43
C TYR A 433 8.33 6.53 13.51
N ARG A 434 7.60 7.31 14.31
CA ARG A 434 8.13 8.04 15.47
C ARG A 434 7.49 7.46 16.74
N LEU A 435 8.13 6.46 17.31
CA LEU A 435 7.61 5.58 18.37
C LEU A 435 8.23 5.89 19.73
N GLY A 436 9.48 6.36 19.75
CA GLY A 436 10.22 6.80 20.93
C GLY A 436 9.98 8.28 21.29
N ALA A 437 10.28 8.62 22.55
CA ALA A 437 10.20 10.01 23.02
C ALA A 437 11.28 10.91 22.41
N ASP A 438 12.39 10.30 21.99
CA ASP A 438 13.55 10.91 21.35
C ASP A 438 13.39 11.08 19.84
N THR A 439 12.58 10.23 19.18
CA THR A 439 12.30 10.31 17.72
C THR A 439 11.04 11.13 17.39
N PHE A 440 10.22 11.44 18.40
CA PHE A 440 8.97 12.19 18.24
C PHE A 440 9.17 13.55 17.55
N GLY A 441 10.24 14.27 17.91
CA GLY A 441 10.61 15.54 17.30
C GLY A 441 9.46 16.56 17.23
N ASN A 442 9.45 17.36 16.16
CA ASN A 442 8.36 18.27 15.85
C ASN A 442 7.21 17.52 15.16
N LEU A 443 5.98 17.75 15.61
CA LEU A 443 4.79 17.23 14.93
C LEU A 443 4.40 18.15 13.76
N PRO A 444 4.14 17.62 12.55
CA PRO A 444 3.78 18.42 11.37
C PRO A 444 2.33 18.91 11.42
N THR A 445 1.81 19.32 12.58
CA THR A 445 0.41 19.71 12.75
C THR A 445 0.25 21.22 12.93
N PHE A 446 -0.86 21.77 12.44
CA PHE A 446 -1.19 23.19 12.54
C PHE A 446 -2.70 23.44 12.49
N TYR A 447 -3.11 24.68 12.79
CA TYR A 447 -4.48 25.18 12.64
C TYR A 447 -4.51 26.40 11.74
N LEU A 448 -5.49 26.48 10.83
CA LEU A 448 -5.74 27.68 10.02
C LEU A 448 -6.79 28.56 10.71
N LYS A 449 -6.35 29.66 11.33
CA LYS A 449 -7.18 30.61 12.09
C LYS A 449 -7.35 31.96 11.39
N ASN A 450 -6.97 32.07 10.13
CA ASN A 450 -7.09 33.31 9.33
C ASN A 450 -8.54 33.68 8.97
N ARG A 451 -9.53 32.81 9.25
CA ARG A 451 -10.97 33.08 9.06
C ARG A 451 -11.83 32.60 10.21
N GLU A 452 -13.06 33.11 10.27
CA GLU A 452 -14.11 32.60 11.17
C GLU A 452 -15.21 31.87 10.38
N LEU A 453 -15.88 30.91 11.05
CA LEU A 453 -17.05 30.24 10.49
C LEU A 453 -18.19 31.22 10.19
N THR A 454 -18.59 31.28 8.93
CA THR A 454 -19.79 32.04 8.52
C THR A 454 -21.07 31.41 9.07
N LYS A 455 -22.19 32.11 8.94
CA LYS A 455 -23.50 31.50 9.28
C LYS A 455 -23.83 30.31 8.39
N ALA A 456 -23.44 30.34 7.11
CA ALA A 456 -23.69 29.26 6.17
C ALA A 456 -22.83 28.04 6.52
N ASP A 457 -21.56 28.24 6.90
CA ASP A 457 -20.66 27.17 7.36
C ASP A 457 -21.26 26.44 8.57
N ARG A 458 -21.77 27.18 9.55
CA ARG A 458 -22.42 26.61 10.75
C ARG A 458 -23.73 25.87 10.44
N VAL A 459 -24.40 26.20 9.33
CA VAL A 459 -25.58 25.46 8.86
C VAL A 459 -25.14 24.20 8.14
N LEU A 460 -24.10 24.27 7.31
CA LEU A 460 -23.50 23.13 6.62
C LEU A 460 -23.03 22.06 7.62
N LEU A 461 -22.28 22.45 8.65
CA LEU A 461 -21.79 21.56 9.73
C LEU A 461 -22.91 20.96 10.59
N LYS A 462 -24.15 21.44 10.47
CA LYS A 462 -25.34 20.82 11.09
C LYS A 462 -26.03 19.82 10.16
N ASN A 463 -25.34 19.35 9.13
CA ASN A 463 -25.83 18.42 8.13
C ASN A 463 -27.07 18.96 7.38
N LYS A 464 -27.00 20.24 6.96
CA LYS A 464 -28.05 20.92 6.18
C LYS A 464 -27.50 21.55 4.90
N PRO A 465 -27.06 20.72 3.94
CA PRO A 465 -26.40 21.19 2.71
C PRO A 465 -27.29 22.12 1.87
N ASP A 466 -28.57 21.78 1.65
CA ASP A 466 -29.49 22.58 0.83
C ASP A 466 -29.68 24.00 1.40
N GLU A 467 -29.91 24.09 2.73
CA GLU A 467 -30.08 25.38 3.43
C GLU A 467 -28.78 26.19 3.38
N ALA A 468 -27.62 25.54 3.54
CA ALA A 468 -26.32 26.19 3.43
C ALA A 468 -26.03 26.69 2.01
N LEU A 469 -26.32 25.89 0.98
CA LEU A 469 -26.13 26.23 -0.42
C LEU A 469 -26.93 27.49 -0.81
N ASP A 470 -28.19 27.57 -0.39
CA ASP A 470 -29.02 28.76 -0.58
C ASP A 470 -28.42 29.99 0.12
N MET A 471 -27.88 29.80 1.33
CA MET A 471 -27.22 30.89 2.06
C MET A 471 -25.94 31.36 1.36
N TYR A 472 -25.10 30.45 0.85
CA TYR A 472 -23.90 30.83 0.10
C TYR A 472 -24.26 31.58 -1.19
N LYS A 473 -25.26 31.11 -1.95
CA LYS A 473 -25.77 31.82 -3.14
C LYS A 473 -26.25 33.23 -2.80
N GLN A 474 -26.98 33.39 -1.70
CA GLN A 474 -27.42 34.71 -1.23
C GLN A 474 -26.28 35.61 -0.76
N ASN A 475 -25.27 35.05 -0.09
CA ASN A 475 -24.10 35.80 0.37
C ASN A 475 -23.30 36.31 -0.83
N TYR A 476 -23.03 35.44 -1.81
CA TYR A 476 -22.37 35.82 -3.05
C TYR A 476 -23.16 36.86 -3.86
N ALA A 477 -24.47 36.71 -3.97
CA ALA A 477 -25.31 37.71 -4.65
C ALA A 477 -25.26 39.09 -3.98
N LYS A 478 -25.06 39.16 -2.65
CA LYS A 478 -24.89 40.40 -1.89
C LYS A 478 -23.47 40.95 -1.95
N ASN A 479 -22.48 40.06 -2.04
CA ASN A 479 -21.06 40.40 -2.14
C ASN A 479 -20.40 39.55 -3.24
N PRO A 480 -20.33 40.06 -4.49
CA PRO A 480 -19.70 39.35 -5.61
C PRO A 480 -18.18 39.11 -5.48
N ASN A 481 -17.56 39.53 -4.37
CA ASN A 481 -16.16 39.24 -4.04
C ASN A 481 -16.02 38.24 -2.89
N ASP A 482 -17.11 37.61 -2.44
CA ASP A 482 -17.09 36.54 -1.45
C ASP A 482 -16.63 35.22 -2.11
N LEU A 483 -15.30 35.05 -2.18
CA LEU A 483 -14.67 33.86 -2.78
C LEU A 483 -15.00 32.59 -2.01
N HIS A 484 -15.17 32.68 -0.68
CA HIS A 484 -15.55 31.53 0.14
C HIS A 484 -16.94 31.02 -0.24
N SER A 485 -17.91 31.92 -0.37
CA SER A 485 -19.25 31.51 -0.83
C SER A 485 -19.22 30.89 -2.23
N LEU A 486 -18.42 31.41 -3.16
CA LEU A 486 -18.24 30.82 -4.49
C LEU A 486 -17.69 29.40 -4.42
N LEU A 487 -16.60 29.21 -3.67
CA LEU A 487 -15.98 27.91 -3.44
C LEU A 487 -16.95 26.91 -2.81
N MET A 488 -17.71 27.33 -1.79
CA MET A 488 -18.64 26.41 -1.13
C MET A 488 -19.83 26.04 -2.01
N ILE A 489 -20.25 26.91 -2.93
CA ILE A 489 -21.27 26.58 -3.93
C ILE A 489 -20.76 25.46 -4.85
N SER A 490 -19.55 25.58 -5.40
CA SER A 490 -19.00 24.56 -6.29
C SER A 490 -18.76 23.23 -5.57
N LYS A 491 -18.17 23.26 -4.35
CA LYS A 491 -17.93 22.05 -3.54
C LYS A 491 -19.22 21.30 -3.21
N ILE A 492 -20.28 21.98 -2.77
CA ILE A 492 -21.56 21.31 -2.45
C ILE A 492 -22.20 20.70 -3.69
N ILE A 493 -22.20 21.41 -4.82
CA ILE A 493 -22.72 20.87 -6.09
C ILE A 493 -21.94 19.63 -6.54
N GLY A 494 -20.60 19.66 -6.45
CA GLY A 494 -19.75 18.52 -6.81
C GLY A 494 -19.99 17.30 -5.91
N VAL A 495 -20.23 17.51 -4.61
CA VAL A 495 -20.65 16.45 -3.68
C VAL A 495 -22.03 15.88 -4.07
N GLU A 496 -23.00 16.73 -4.41
CA GLU A 496 -24.35 16.29 -4.83
C GLU A 496 -24.34 15.47 -6.12
N GLU A 497 -23.47 15.80 -7.06
CA GLU A 497 -23.24 15.02 -8.28
C GLU A 497 -22.57 13.68 -7.96
N SER A 498 -21.37 13.71 -7.37
CA SER A 498 -20.53 12.52 -7.20
C SER A 498 -21.09 11.49 -6.22
N VAL A 499 -21.71 11.94 -5.12
CA VAL A 499 -22.18 11.06 -4.05
C VAL A 499 -23.66 10.71 -4.19
N PHE A 500 -24.50 11.69 -4.57
CA PHE A 500 -25.95 11.51 -4.57
C PHE A 500 -26.56 11.40 -5.96
N ASN A 501 -25.80 11.67 -7.03
CA ASN A 501 -26.32 11.78 -8.40
C ASN A 501 -27.56 12.69 -8.49
N LYS A 502 -27.53 13.80 -7.72
CA LYS A 502 -28.64 14.77 -7.59
C LYS A 502 -28.41 16.08 -8.33
N SER A 503 -27.22 16.26 -8.90
CA SER A 503 -26.78 17.49 -9.57
C SER A 503 -25.91 17.17 -10.77
N THR A 504 -25.45 18.19 -11.50
CA THR A 504 -24.53 18.05 -12.63
C THR A 504 -23.35 18.99 -12.48
N LYS A 505 -22.16 18.57 -12.93
CA LYS A 505 -20.95 19.42 -12.98
C LYS A 505 -21.23 20.74 -13.71
N ASP A 506 -22.08 20.72 -14.73
CA ASP A 506 -22.54 21.90 -15.48
C ASP A 506 -23.09 23.03 -14.58
N LEU A 507 -23.65 22.71 -13.40
CA LEU A 507 -24.14 23.72 -12.45
C LEU A 507 -23.03 24.37 -11.61
N ALA A 508 -21.90 23.69 -11.41
CA ALA A 508 -20.75 24.20 -10.65
C ALA A 508 -19.80 25.04 -11.53
N ILE A 509 -19.61 24.67 -12.80
CA ILE A 509 -18.61 25.29 -13.70
C ILE A 509 -18.72 26.82 -13.75
N PRO A 510 -19.89 27.46 -13.93
CA PRO A 510 -19.96 28.92 -13.97
C PRO A 510 -19.45 29.60 -12.69
N TYR A 511 -19.56 28.95 -11.53
CA TYR A 511 -19.01 29.46 -10.28
C TYR A 511 -17.51 29.25 -10.18
N LEU A 512 -17.01 28.09 -10.64
CA LEU A 512 -15.57 27.79 -10.71
C LEU A 512 -14.85 28.74 -11.68
N GLU A 513 -15.42 29.01 -12.85
CA GLU A 513 -14.89 29.99 -13.80
C GLU A 513 -14.74 31.38 -13.17
N VAL A 514 -15.78 31.86 -12.48
CA VAL A 514 -15.71 33.17 -11.81
C VAL A 514 -14.70 33.16 -10.67
N LEU A 515 -14.59 32.04 -9.93
CA LEU A 515 -13.60 31.87 -8.88
C LEU A 515 -12.18 31.92 -9.44
N ALA A 516 -11.90 31.17 -10.52
CA ALA A 516 -10.60 31.13 -11.18
C ALA A 516 -10.19 32.47 -11.81
N GLU A 517 -11.14 33.29 -12.30
CA GLU A 517 -10.83 34.66 -12.77
C GLU A 517 -10.49 35.62 -11.62
N LYS A 518 -11.04 35.39 -10.42
CA LYS A 518 -10.83 36.26 -9.26
C LYS A 518 -9.63 35.85 -8.41
N ALA A 519 -9.37 34.56 -8.31
CA ALA A 519 -8.28 33.95 -7.57
C ALA A 519 -7.73 32.77 -8.40
N PRO A 520 -6.91 33.05 -9.43
CA PRO A 520 -6.29 32.02 -10.26
C PRO A 520 -5.49 31.05 -9.40
N ASN A 521 -5.73 29.76 -9.58
CA ASN A 521 -5.06 28.69 -8.85
C ASN A 521 -5.06 27.41 -9.70
N GLU A 522 -3.98 26.62 -9.63
CA GLU A 522 -3.79 25.41 -10.45
C GLU A 522 -4.91 24.37 -10.25
N ILE A 523 -5.38 24.17 -9.02
CA ILE A 523 -6.43 23.21 -8.67
C ILE A 523 -7.76 23.62 -9.31
N LEU A 524 -8.06 24.93 -9.36
CA LEU A 524 -9.27 25.41 -10.04
C LEU A 524 -9.18 25.23 -11.55
N PHE A 525 -8.01 25.45 -12.14
CA PHE A 525 -7.81 25.25 -13.57
C PHE A 525 -7.91 23.78 -13.94
N LEU A 526 -7.42 22.86 -13.10
CA LEU A 526 -7.57 21.43 -13.29
C LEU A 526 -9.03 21.02 -13.54
N ASP A 527 -9.95 21.39 -12.63
CA ASP A 527 -11.37 21.04 -12.75
C ASP A 527 -12.02 21.63 -14.00
N ILE A 528 -11.69 22.88 -14.33
CA ILE A 528 -12.23 23.61 -15.48
C ILE A 528 -11.71 23.02 -16.79
N LEU A 529 -10.40 22.75 -16.88
CA LEU A 529 -9.76 22.17 -18.06
C LEU A 529 -10.29 20.76 -18.32
N GLN A 530 -10.36 19.92 -17.29
CA GLN A 530 -10.92 18.58 -17.42
C GLN A 530 -12.37 18.63 -17.91
N TYR A 531 -13.19 19.54 -17.36
CA TYR A 531 -14.58 19.70 -17.82
C TYR A 531 -14.67 20.05 -19.31
N TYR A 532 -13.90 21.04 -19.78
CA TYR A 532 -13.97 21.45 -21.18
C TYR A 532 -13.29 20.47 -22.13
N TYR A 533 -12.32 19.69 -21.65
CA TYR A 533 -11.76 18.54 -22.34
C TYR A 533 -12.83 17.47 -22.57
N GLU A 534 -13.54 17.04 -21.52
CA GLU A 534 -14.63 16.04 -21.60
C GLU A 534 -15.81 16.48 -22.48
N LYS A 535 -16.02 17.79 -22.63
CA LYS A 535 -17.05 18.37 -23.52
C LYS A 535 -16.57 18.60 -24.95
N GLU A 536 -15.27 18.36 -25.22
CA GLU A 536 -14.60 18.69 -26.48
C GLU A 536 -14.78 20.18 -26.89
N ASP A 537 -14.96 21.08 -25.93
CA ASP A 537 -15.04 22.52 -26.19
C ASP A 537 -13.61 23.10 -26.24
N TRP A 538 -12.91 22.78 -27.33
CA TRP A 538 -11.51 23.15 -27.53
C TRP A 538 -11.26 24.66 -27.48
N GLN A 539 -12.25 25.47 -27.87
CA GLN A 539 -12.13 26.92 -27.82
C GLN A 539 -12.10 27.42 -26.38
N THR A 540 -13.04 26.95 -25.55
CA THR A 540 -13.09 27.34 -24.14
C THR A 540 -11.96 26.69 -23.32
N TYR A 541 -11.63 25.43 -23.62
CA TYR A 541 -10.46 24.74 -23.07
C TYR A 541 -9.18 25.56 -23.30
N LYS A 542 -8.91 25.97 -24.55
CA LYS A 542 -7.72 26.75 -24.89
C LYS A 542 -7.66 28.08 -24.14
N LYS A 543 -8.80 28.79 -24.04
CA LYS A 543 -8.89 30.04 -23.27
C LYS A 543 -8.44 29.81 -21.82
N TRP A 544 -8.92 28.75 -21.18
CA TRP A 544 -8.58 28.44 -19.79
C TRP A 544 -7.14 27.95 -19.64
N TYR A 545 -6.63 27.20 -20.63
CA TYR A 545 -5.25 26.75 -20.63
C TYR A 545 -4.28 27.94 -20.74
N GLU A 546 -4.54 28.89 -21.65
CA GLU A 546 -3.75 30.13 -21.76
C GLU A 546 -3.77 30.95 -20.44
N ARG A 547 -4.84 30.86 -19.63
CA ARG A 547 -4.89 31.47 -18.29
C ARG A 547 -4.05 30.71 -17.27
N PHE A 548 -4.13 29.39 -17.27
CA PHE A 548 -3.27 28.53 -16.46
C PHE A 548 -1.79 28.80 -16.78
N GLU A 549 -1.42 28.86 -18.06
CA GLU A 549 -0.05 29.20 -18.46
C GLU A 549 0.42 30.58 -17.98
N GLY A 550 -0.51 31.52 -17.85
CA GLY A 550 -0.20 32.85 -17.32
C GLY A 550 0.13 32.87 -15.83
N ILE A 551 -0.19 31.80 -15.09
CA ILE A 551 0.08 31.69 -13.65
C ILE A 551 0.97 30.51 -13.27
N LYS A 552 1.19 29.56 -14.20
CA LYS A 552 2.02 28.39 -13.93
C LYS A 552 3.42 28.87 -13.55
N GLY A 553 3.90 28.41 -12.41
CA GLY A 553 5.25 28.71 -11.95
C GLY A 553 6.31 27.92 -12.72
N ASP A 554 7.53 27.92 -12.20
CA ASP A 554 8.63 27.13 -12.77
C ASP A 554 8.49 25.61 -12.53
N ILE A 555 7.50 25.21 -11.73
CA ILE A 555 7.21 23.81 -11.40
C ILE A 555 6.13 23.31 -12.35
N LEU A 556 6.46 22.28 -13.12
CA LEU A 556 5.55 21.59 -14.04
C LEU A 556 4.40 20.93 -13.27
N ASN A 557 3.18 21.11 -13.74
CA ASN A 557 2.03 20.31 -13.32
C ASN A 557 1.80 19.23 -14.38
N GLU A 558 2.40 18.06 -14.18
CA GLU A 558 2.43 16.96 -15.15
C GLU A 558 1.04 16.54 -15.63
N TYR A 559 0.07 16.48 -14.71
CA TYR A 559 -1.29 16.08 -15.03
C TYR A 559 -1.97 17.08 -15.99
N ILE A 560 -1.89 18.39 -15.69
CA ILE A 560 -2.48 19.42 -16.56
C ILE A 560 -1.78 19.45 -17.92
N GLU A 561 -0.45 19.36 -17.93
CA GLU A 561 0.38 19.46 -19.12
C GLU A 561 0.29 18.19 -19.99
N GLY A 562 0.10 17.02 -19.38
CA GLY A 562 -0.22 15.75 -20.05
C GLY A 562 -1.63 15.74 -20.64
N THR A 563 -2.62 16.19 -19.86
CA THR A 563 -3.98 16.43 -20.37
C THR A 563 -3.98 17.43 -21.54
N HIS A 564 -3.08 18.42 -21.52
CA HIS A 564 -2.92 19.34 -22.65
C HIS A 564 -2.36 18.66 -23.90
N ALA A 565 -1.37 17.77 -23.75
CA ALA A 565 -0.87 16.97 -24.86
C ALA A 565 -2.00 16.14 -25.49
N MET A 566 -2.84 15.50 -24.67
CA MET A 566 -4.03 14.77 -25.11
C MET A 566 -5.06 15.67 -25.79
N ALA A 567 -5.31 16.88 -25.26
CA ALA A 567 -6.21 17.83 -25.89
C ALA A 567 -5.72 18.26 -27.28
N LEU A 568 -4.40 18.43 -27.47
CA LEU A 568 -3.80 18.73 -28.76
C LEU A 568 -3.91 17.53 -29.71
N LEU A 569 -3.71 16.32 -29.19
CA LEU A 569 -3.85 15.06 -29.92
C LEU A 569 -5.27 14.88 -30.49
N ASN A 570 -6.30 15.07 -29.66
CA ASN A 570 -7.71 14.98 -30.07
C ASN A 570 -8.12 16.09 -31.06
N GLN A 571 -7.35 17.18 -31.14
CA GLN A 571 -7.52 18.25 -32.15
C GLN A 571 -6.72 18.00 -33.45
N GLU A 572 -6.12 16.81 -33.61
CA GLU A 572 -5.23 16.45 -34.72
C GLU A 572 -3.99 17.37 -34.84
N LYS A 573 -3.57 18.03 -33.75
CA LYS A 573 -2.38 18.90 -33.70
C LYS A 573 -1.15 18.11 -33.29
N TYR A 574 -0.82 17.09 -34.07
CA TYR A 574 0.17 16.05 -33.72
C TYR A 574 1.56 16.60 -33.34
N GLU A 575 2.10 17.58 -34.06
CA GLU A 575 3.42 18.15 -33.76
C GLU A 575 3.45 18.95 -32.44
N GLU A 576 2.33 19.64 -32.13
CA GLU A 576 2.17 20.36 -30.86
C GLU A 576 2.04 19.35 -29.72
N ALA A 577 1.21 18.31 -29.90
CA ALA A 577 1.04 17.22 -28.94
C ALA A 577 2.37 16.50 -28.65
N LYS A 578 3.14 16.16 -29.69
CA LYS A 578 4.47 15.53 -29.57
C LYS A 578 5.44 16.40 -28.76
N SER A 579 5.47 17.71 -29.03
CA SER A 579 6.31 18.65 -28.28
C SER A 579 5.89 18.72 -26.80
N GLN A 580 4.59 18.67 -26.55
CA GLN A 580 4.02 18.72 -25.21
C GLN A 580 4.25 17.42 -24.42
N PHE A 581 4.09 16.24 -25.04
CA PHE A 581 4.45 14.97 -24.42
C PHE A 581 5.93 14.94 -24.05
N ARG A 582 6.81 15.36 -24.95
CA ARG A 582 8.25 15.44 -24.66
C ARG A 582 8.54 16.33 -23.45
N LEU A 583 7.89 17.50 -23.36
CA LEU A 583 8.02 18.37 -22.19
C LEU A 583 7.67 17.64 -20.89
N VAL A 584 6.55 16.91 -20.90
CA VAL A 584 6.08 16.14 -19.74
C VAL A 584 7.04 15.00 -19.40
N MET A 585 7.61 14.30 -20.38
CA MET A 585 8.53 13.18 -20.12
C MET A 585 9.96 13.62 -19.74
N GLU A 586 10.43 14.77 -20.24
CA GLU A 586 11.76 15.27 -19.92
C GLU A 586 11.82 16.00 -18.58
N GLN A 587 10.70 16.57 -18.13
CA GLN A 587 10.64 17.38 -16.90
C GLN A 587 9.76 16.79 -15.81
N GLY A 588 8.86 15.87 -16.16
CA GLY A 588 8.00 15.16 -15.23
C GLY A 588 8.64 13.89 -14.70
N TYR A 589 7.92 13.22 -13.81
CA TYR A 589 8.38 12.07 -13.06
C TYR A 589 7.41 10.89 -13.11
N SER A 590 6.11 11.10 -13.41
CA SER A 590 5.11 10.00 -13.45
C SER A 590 5.13 9.24 -14.77
N HIS A 591 5.42 9.94 -15.87
CA HIS A 591 5.33 9.41 -17.24
C HIS A 591 4.00 8.70 -17.56
N GLU A 592 2.89 9.05 -16.91
CA GLU A 592 1.59 8.38 -17.06
C GLU A 592 1.07 8.40 -18.51
N HIS A 593 1.51 9.39 -19.30
CA HIS A 593 1.13 9.57 -20.70
C HIS A 593 2.13 8.98 -21.71
N ILE A 594 3.08 8.13 -21.29
CA ILE A 594 4.08 7.58 -22.23
C ILE A 594 3.41 6.73 -23.31
N GLY A 595 2.38 5.95 -22.95
CA GLY A 595 1.63 5.14 -23.92
C GLY A 595 1.08 5.98 -25.08
N ASP A 596 0.44 7.11 -24.77
CA ASP A 596 -0.12 8.03 -25.75
C ASP A 596 0.95 8.62 -26.67
N TRP A 597 2.11 8.99 -26.11
CA TRP A 597 3.22 9.50 -26.90
C TRP A 597 3.80 8.43 -27.83
N LEU A 598 4.02 7.21 -27.33
CA LEU A 598 4.51 6.10 -28.16
C LEU A 598 3.53 5.79 -29.30
N ALA A 599 2.23 5.80 -29.01
CA ALA A 599 1.19 5.65 -30.02
C ALA A 599 1.25 6.76 -31.08
N LEU A 600 1.47 8.00 -30.65
CA LEU A 600 1.60 9.16 -31.55
C LEU A 600 2.81 9.02 -32.48
N GLU A 601 3.97 8.60 -31.96
CA GLU A 601 5.16 8.38 -32.79
C GLU A 601 4.92 7.27 -33.82
N LEU A 602 4.29 6.16 -33.41
CA LEU A 602 3.91 5.09 -34.33
C LEU A 602 2.91 5.56 -35.40
N PHE A 603 1.91 6.35 -35.02
CA PHE A 603 0.92 6.93 -35.93
C PHE A 603 1.56 7.88 -36.95
N LEU A 604 2.62 8.60 -36.57
CA LEU A 604 3.38 9.47 -37.48
C LEU A 604 4.40 8.70 -38.34
N GLY A 605 4.48 7.37 -38.19
CA GLY A 605 5.33 6.50 -38.99
C GLY A 605 6.77 6.39 -38.50
N ASP A 606 7.05 6.75 -37.24
CA ASP A 606 8.38 6.60 -36.67
C ASP A 606 8.76 5.09 -36.50
N PRO A 607 10.06 4.75 -36.64
CA PRO A 607 10.50 3.36 -36.61
C PRO A 607 10.39 2.76 -35.20
N PHE A 608 10.09 1.46 -35.12
CA PHE A 608 9.96 0.76 -33.83
C PHE A 608 11.20 0.90 -32.94
N ASP A 609 12.40 0.93 -33.50
CA ASP A 609 13.63 1.06 -32.71
C ASP A 609 13.70 2.40 -31.95
N TYR A 610 13.20 3.49 -32.55
CA TYR A 610 13.12 4.80 -31.88
C TYR A 610 12.02 4.82 -30.82
N VAL A 611 10.84 4.29 -31.14
CA VAL A 611 9.74 4.19 -30.17
C VAL A 611 10.13 3.29 -28.98
N LEU A 612 10.93 2.25 -29.24
CA LEU A 612 11.46 1.38 -28.21
C LEU A 612 12.45 2.11 -27.28
N GLU A 613 13.32 2.95 -27.85
CA GLU A 613 14.25 3.79 -27.07
C GLU A 613 13.47 4.74 -26.15
N LEU A 614 12.41 5.40 -26.64
CA LEU A 614 11.54 6.25 -25.82
C LEU A 614 10.90 5.48 -24.66
N ALA A 615 10.38 4.27 -24.92
CA ALA A 615 9.77 3.43 -23.89
C ALA A 615 10.78 2.98 -22.80
N GLN A 616 12.06 2.89 -23.17
CA GLN A 616 13.16 2.55 -22.25
C GLN A 616 13.65 3.76 -21.45
N GLU A 617 13.70 4.94 -22.07
CA GLU A 617 14.13 6.18 -21.43
C GLU A 617 13.07 6.73 -20.46
N HIS A 618 11.78 6.55 -20.79
CA HIS A 618 10.65 7.09 -20.04
C HIS A 618 9.67 6.00 -19.58
N PRO A 619 10.12 5.02 -18.76
CA PRO A 619 9.20 4.01 -18.25
C PRO A 619 8.09 4.67 -17.43
N GLU A 620 6.85 4.22 -17.64
CA GLU A 620 5.68 4.65 -16.86
C GLU A 620 5.92 4.37 -15.36
N GLN A 621 5.78 5.40 -14.53
CA GLN A 621 5.93 5.35 -13.08
C GLN A 621 4.54 5.38 -12.43
N GLY A 622 3.92 4.21 -12.28
CA GLY A 622 2.63 4.06 -11.62
C GLY A 622 2.78 3.78 -10.12
N ILE A 623 2.02 4.52 -9.28
CA ILE A 623 1.89 4.27 -7.83
C ILE A 623 0.90 3.11 -7.55
N TYR A 624 0.18 2.63 -8.57
CA TYR A 624 -0.85 1.58 -8.47
C TYR A 624 -0.42 0.25 -9.09
N ASP A 625 -1.18 -0.81 -8.78
CA ASP A 625 -0.88 -2.24 -9.05
C ASP A 625 -0.65 -2.64 -10.53
N VAL A 626 -0.81 -1.75 -11.50
CA VAL A 626 -0.73 -2.07 -12.93
C VAL A 626 0.14 -1.06 -13.68
N ARG A 627 1.45 -1.33 -13.74
CA ARG A 627 2.34 -0.71 -14.71
C ARG A 627 2.20 -1.42 -16.06
N VAL A 628 2.12 -0.66 -17.15
CA VAL A 628 2.20 -1.23 -18.49
C VAL A 628 3.67 -1.31 -18.91
N ASP A 629 4.14 -2.51 -19.25
CA ASP A 629 5.48 -2.71 -19.84
C ASP A 629 5.45 -2.30 -21.32
N TRP A 630 5.49 -1.00 -21.56
CA TRP A 630 5.47 -0.43 -22.90
C TRP A 630 6.67 -0.91 -23.74
N GLU A 631 7.84 -1.11 -23.14
CA GLU A 631 9.02 -1.66 -23.83
C GLU A 631 8.70 -3.03 -24.44
N LEU A 632 8.12 -3.93 -23.65
CA LEU A 632 7.73 -5.27 -24.13
C LEU A 632 6.63 -5.20 -25.18
N LEU A 633 5.62 -4.34 -25.00
CA LEU A 633 4.56 -4.16 -26.00
C LEU A 633 5.14 -3.72 -27.35
N ILE A 634 6.04 -2.74 -27.36
CA ILE A 634 6.66 -2.25 -28.59
C ILE A 634 7.51 -3.35 -29.27
N LYS A 635 8.31 -4.13 -28.50
CA LYS A 635 9.06 -5.28 -29.05
C LYS A 635 8.15 -6.35 -29.66
N ASN A 636 7.00 -6.59 -29.03
CA ASN A 636 6.02 -7.55 -29.53
C ASN A 636 5.35 -7.06 -30.81
N LEU A 637 5.00 -5.77 -30.92
CA LEU A 637 4.50 -5.18 -32.16
C LEU A 637 5.52 -5.32 -33.29
N GLN A 638 6.79 -5.01 -33.02
CA GLN A 638 7.89 -5.16 -33.98
C GLN A 638 8.03 -6.61 -34.46
N SER A 639 7.86 -7.58 -33.57
CA SER A 639 7.92 -9.01 -33.89
C SER A 639 6.68 -9.50 -34.66
N GLU A 640 5.52 -8.91 -34.42
CA GLU A 640 4.27 -9.23 -35.11
C GLU A 640 4.20 -8.62 -36.52
N GLU A 641 4.82 -7.46 -36.74
CA GLU A 641 4.87 -6.77 -38.04
C GLU A 641 5.32 -7.70 -39.19
N GLY A 642 6.35 -8.53 -38.95
CA GLY A 642 6.87 -9.46 -39.94
C GLY A 642 5.95 -10.63 -40.31
N GLN A 643 4.79 -10.76 -39.65
CA GLN A 643 3.87 -11.88 -39.81
C GLN A 643 2.65 -11.54 -40.69
N PHE A 644 2.39 -10.26 -40.95
CA PHE A 644 1.20 -9.80 -41.65
C PHE A 644 1.55 -8.74 -42.71
N ASP A 645 1.01 -8.90 -43.92
CA ASP A 645 1.09 -7.85 -44.95
C ASP A 645 0.21 -6.66 -44.55
N GLY A 646 0.69 -5.44 -44.77
CA GLY A 646 -0.06 -4.21 -44.47
C GLY A 646 -0.19 -3.88 -42.98
N TYR A 647 0.67 -4.44 -42.14
CA TYR A 647 0.59 -4.29 -40.68
C TYR A 647 0.71 -2.84 -40.22
N ARG A 648 1.63 -2.07 -40.83
CA ARG A 648 1.87 -0.66 -40.48
C ARG A 648 0.66 0.21 -40.79
N GLU A 649 0.07 0.03 -41.95
CA GLU A 649 -1.11 0.78 -42.36
C GLU A 649 -2.29 0.49 -41.41
N GLU A 650 -2.46 -0.76 -40.97
CA GLU A 650 -3.49 -1.12 -40.00
C GLU A 650 -3.17 -0.59 -38.58
N LEU A 651 -1.91 -0.63 -38.14
CA LEU A 651 -1.45 -0.04 -36.89
C LEU A 651 -1.79 1.47 -36.84
N GLU A 652 -1.38 2.21 -37.88
CA GLU A 652 -1.68 3.63 -38.04
C GLU A 652 -3.20 3.89 -38.04
N GLU A 653 -3.97 3.08 -38.78
CA GLU A 653 -5.41 3.25 -38.87
C GLU A 653 -6.10 3.04 -37.50
N VAL A 654 -5.71 2.00 -36.77
CA VAL A 654 -6.32 1.64 -35.47
C VAL A 654 -5.92 2.62 -34.38
N ILE A 655 -4.67 3.10 -34.35
CA ILE A 655 -4.27 4.19 -33.45
C ILE A 655 -5.05 5.47 -33.80
N GLY A 656 -5.24 5.76 -35.08
CA GLY A 656 -6.06 6.88 -35.53
C GLY A 656 -7.51 6.80 -35.04
N TRP A 657 -8.10 5.61 -34.98
CA TRP A 657 -9.44 5.42 -34.37
C TRP A 657 -9.45 5.69 -32.87
N HIS A 658 -8.38 5.32 -32.17
CA HIS A 658 -8.23 5.60 -30.75
C HIS A 658 -8.16 7.11 -30.48
N PHE A 659 -7.32 7.87 -31.20
CA PHE A 659 -7.22 9.33 -31.06
C PHE A 659 -8.49 10.09 -31.45
N LYS A 660 -9.32 9.50 -32.31
CA LYS A 660 -10.61 10.07 -32.73
C LYS A 660 -11.79 9.57 -31.91
N GLU A 661 -11.52 8.78 -30.87
CA GLU A 661 -12.52 8.15 -30.00
C GLU A 661 -13.60 7.38 -30.79
N GLU A 662 -13.22 6.73 -31.91
CA GLU A 662 -14.09 5.88 -32.75
C GLU A 662 -14.36 4.53 -32.05
N ASN A 663 -14.87 4.58 -30.81
CA ASN A 663 -15.00 3.46 -29.88
C ASN A 663 -15.77 2.26 -30.47
N GLU A 664 -16.87 2.50 -31.20
CA GLU A 664 -17.63 1.40 -31.84
C GLU A 664 -16.79 0.64 -32.87
N ARG A 665 -16.03 1.37 -33.70
CA ARG A 665 -15.17 0.79 -34.73
C ARG A 665 -14.01 0.02 -34.11
N LEU A 666 -13.41 0.60 -33.07
CA LEU A 666 -12.33 -0.02 -32.32
C LEU A 666 -12.78 -1.32 -31.63
N GLU A 667 -13.96 -1.32 -31.01
CA GLU A 667 -14.57 -2.50 -30.39
C GLU A 667 -14.85 -3.62 -31.40
N ASP A 668 -15.35 -3.28 -32.57
CA ASP A 668 -15.59 -4.26 -33.64
C ASP A 668 -14.28 -4.84 -34.18
N TRP A 669 -13.24 -4.01 -34.33
CA TRP A 669 -11.90 -4.49 -34.70
C TRP A 669 -11.29 -5.39 -33.63
N LEU A 670 -11.36 -5.01 -32.35
CA LEU A 670 -10.84 -5.81 -31.22
C LEU A 670 -11.47 -7.20 -31.13
N LYS A 671 -12.74 -7.35 -31.57
CA LYS A 671 -13.44 -8.65 -31.60
C LYS A 671 -13.08 -9.52 -32.81
N THR A 672 -12.59 -8.92 -33.90
CA THR A 672 -12.43 -9.60 -35.19
C THR A 672 -10.98 -9.77 -35.63
N THR A 673 -10.06 -8.96 -35.11
CA THR A 673 -8.64 -9.01 -35.48
C THR A 673 -7.97 -10.29 -35.04
N THR A 674 -7.03 -10.77 -35.86
CA THR A 674 -6.14 -11.90 -35.54
C THR A 674 -4.75 -11.44 -35.11
N LYS A 675 -4.50 -10.13 -35.04
CA LYS A 675 -3.23 -9.53 -34.60
C LYS A 675 -3.25 -9.38 -33.09
N ILE A 676 -2.64 -10.33 -32.40
CA ILE A 676 -2.72 -10.51 -30.96
C ILE A 676 -1.98 -9.37 -30.25
N GLU A 677 -0.78 -9.00 -30.73
CA GLU A 677 0.05 -8.01 -30.06
C GLU A 677 -0.46 -6.59 -30.33
N LEU A 678 -0.91 -6.31 -31.56
CA LEU A 678 -1.61 -5.06 -31.87
C LEU A 678 -2.86 -4.89 -31.02
N LYS A 679 -3.66 -5.94 -30.91
CA LYS A 679 -4.84 -5.95 -30.04
C LYS A 679 -4.47 -5.61 -28.60
N ARG A 680 -3.46 -6.27 -28.05
CA ARG A 680 -3.00 -6.04 -26.67
C ARG A 680 -2.52 -4.60 -26.47
N PHE A 681 -1.74 -4.06 -27.39
CA PHE A 681 -1.27 -2.66 -27.33
C PHE A 681 -2.44 -1.68 -27.26
N ILE A 682 -3.43 -1.83 -28.14
CA ILE A 682 -4.64 -0.99 -28.15
C ILE A 682 -5.49 -1.18 -26.88
N GLU A 683 -5.61 -2.41 -26.36
CA GLU A 683 -6.31 -2.65 -25.09
C GLU A 683 -5.62 -1.96 -23.91
N HIS A 684 -4.30 -1.76 -23.94
CA HIS A 684 -3.57 -1.03 -22.92
C HIS A 684 -3.71 0.49 -23.06
N LEU A 685 -3.68 1.05 -24.28
CA LEU A 685 -3.93 2.48 -24.50
C LEU A 685 -5.32 2.96 -24.06
N ARG A 686 -6.30 2.05 -23.96
CA ARG A 686 -7.68 2.38 -23.57
C ARG A 686 -7.94 2.32 -22.07
N LYS A 687 -7.00 1.82 -21.28
CA LYS A 687 -7.12 1.76 -19.82
C LYS A 687 -6.69 3.09 -19.26
#